data_AF-A0A2D8A3X4-F1
#
_entry.id   AF-A0A2D8A3X4-F1
#
_cell.length_a   1.000
_cell.length_b   1.000
_cell.length_c   1.000
_cell.angle_alpha   90.00
_cell.angle_beta   90.00
_cell.angle_gamma   90.00
#
_symmetry.space_group_name_H-M   'P 1'
#
loop_
_entity.id
_entity.type
_entity.pdbx_description
1 polymer ?
#
loop_
_entity_poly.entity_id
_entity_poly.type
_entity_poly.pdbx_seq_one_letter_code
_entity_poly.pdbx_strand_id
1 'polypeptide(L)'
;MDKSSNAAKLTSLALITLMIGMTASFGLSDGDSIVDLADSKEFYSHETSNIPGSDSGSVFSNSTMALMEDTTCVVAHDNTLRCWGKIGDGYQSGYAAIQPVPALLPGANSPFWPAQRSIDHNVTAEWVAIDGSALHSCGITASPVSTPIEPARYNLLCWGEGDNYNLNACYGNCHIPQKPALPLNTHTVEVATGYRHTCSISPVRGQDIDDSSVYCWGRNWNGQLGQGNYYDDRTPDVVPLPQGSVPVSIVSGYSHSCTLLSDGEAMCWGNNDAGQLGTVSLVNESSPASVRVTPVGSTIAQIVAGGNSTCALLGDGSVSCWGSNWQGILGDGTTTSSWSTSSNVILPTGRTAISIDMHYQSACAILDDNSLYCWGSNNVGQLGQTATGNSYDSAGGRISTLPVEIDLGQGVASVAVGLNHTCAITLAEELFCWGRNNWGQIGIGNFSYSEPSNNGLVDLGPTDWACTGNCLPGFTPNSSLPSQAPGLSDRDPDGDGIMSLFDSHPLISDCEAGYFSTDNTGCIAADPGHYVPSSGQTSQIPCPIGTYQPNSGQSECMDASPGHYTIVPISATEQYPCHAGTYLPSSGQYAENDTVSGYAFDTRLIDGHGTLVAEICISNSPGHYSDFGSPDEVPCPPGTYQPNPGYTYCIETTPGYYTGDSGNTGETPCEGGTYQPNPGQSSCFSASPGHKASPNSLQQDECTPGTYSDEFGLEECKLADPGYYTTEFGATTQTPCLPGEYQPTPGQTSCIATYPGHYSSDPGTAHQIGCEPGTFETERGATSCSGVTDPGHYSQLGASSQQECEPGTYAPYSAMGECTLSDPGSHVPLNASLDQLPCPPGQYQPNSGQSSCLSAEPGHYSGEGATQQVACQPGSFQSQSEATSCELAQPGNFVIESGATEDTPCGPGEYQDEPGAITCKPAGPGTYSDSSGLAEPTPCPPGTYQPLTGQTECTLADRGQHVPERGATSQTPCERGTYQPESGMSECLDASPGHFVSKTGQTSQEPCLPGNFQPLSGAVGCIAAEPGNYVAEAGASSQTACASGETQSQYGQTSCEEGDQLVMIVGGVAGLAIVLMVLFMQSQKKPKGRVRKGAKRRKQAPRPRKVRESSEEE
;
A
#
# COMPACT_ATOMS: atom_id res chain seq x y z
N MET A 1 15.62 70.84 -22.10
CA MET A 1 15.59 71.10 -23.56
C MET A 1 14.74 69.99 -24.16
N ASP A 2 13.57 70.30 -24.71
CA ASP A 2 13.36 70.56 -26.15
C ASP A 2 13.69 69.33 -27.02
N LYS A 3 12.88 68.81 -27.96
CA LYS A 3 11.52 69.07 -28.53
C LYS A 3 11.28 67.88 -29.52
N SER A 4 10.12 67.54 -30.10
CA SER A 4 8.70 67.97 -30.04
C SER A 4 7.83 66.99 -30.86
N SER A 5 6.49 67.16 -30.80
CA SER A 5 5.50 66.95 -31.90
C SER A 5 5.23 65.52 -32.46
N ASN A 6 4.00 65.13 -32.83
CA ASN A 6 2.67 65.79 -32.75
C ASN A 6 1.51 64.78 -32.97
N ALA A 7 0.35 65.04 -32.35
CA ALA A 7 -1.06 64.93 -32.83
C ALA A 7 -1.51 63.74 -33.73
N ALA A 8 -2.74 63.18 -33.68
CA ALA A 8 -4.06 63.58 -33.10
C ALA A 8 -5.04 62.36 -33.19
N LYS A 9 -6.29 62.31 -32.67
CA LYS A 9 -7.12 63.13 -31.75
C LYS A 9 -8.44 62.36 -31.41
N LEU A 10 -9.10 62.70 -30.27
CA LEU A 10 -10.46 62.24 -29.86
C LEU A 10 -10.58 60.71 -29.62
N THR A 11 -11.64 60.17 -29.01
CA THR A 11 -12.80 60.75 -28.25
C THR A 11 -12.60 60.54 -26.73
N SER A 12 -13.30 61.14 -25.74
CA SER A 12 -14.66 61.69 -25.53
C SER A 12 -15.74 60.63 -25.25
N LEU A 13 -16.36 60.53 -24.06
CA LEU A 13 -16.39 61.31 -22.79
C LEU A 13 -16.47 60.29 -21.61
N ALA A 14 -16.22 60.55 -20.32
CA ALA A 14 -15.85 61.70 -19.47
C ALA A 14 -15.20 61.11 -18.16
N LEU A 15 -15.14 61.69 -16.93
CA LEU A 15 -15.55 62.97 -16.33
C LEU A 15 -14.73 63.25 -15.03
N ILE A 16 -14.26 64.48 -14.83
CA ILE A 16 -13.61 65.02 -13.59
C ILE A 16 -12.28 64.35 -13.17
N THR A 17 -11.43 65.12 -12.49
CA THR A 17 -9.97 64.89 -12.38
C THR A 17 -9.41 65.36 -11.03
N LEU A 18 -8.35 64.70 -10.54
CA LEU A 18 -7.18 65.43 -10.03
C LEU A 18 -5.88 64.61 -10.21
N MET A 19 -5.02 65.08 -11.10
CA MET A 19 -3.59 64.72 -11.23
C MET A 19 -2.76 65.69 -10.37
N ILE A 20 -1.44 65.60 -10.17
CA ILE A 20 -0.27 65.35 -11.07
C ILE A 20 0.86 64.83 -10.16
N GLY A 21 1.81 63.97 -10.56
CA GLY A 21 2.22 63.39 -11.86
C GLY A 21 3.75 63.14 -11.81
N MET A 22 4.48 62.73 -12.85
CA MET A 22 4.17 62.26 -14.21
C MET A 22 5.19 61.19 -14.61
N THR A 23 4.82 60.27 -15.50
CA THR A 23 5.74 59.28 -16.12
C THR A 23 6.24 59.75 -17.49
N ALA A 24 7.37 59.19 -17.96
CA ALA A 24 7.59 58.77 -19.35
C ALA A 24 8.93 58.03 -19.52
N SER A 25 8.88 56.76 -19.94
CA SER A 25 10.03 55.97 -20.39
C SER A 25 10.10 55.92 -21.93
N PHE A 26 11.24 55.50 -22.48
CA PHE A 26 11.32 54.89 -23.81
C PHE A 26 12.37 53.77 -23.81
N GLY A 27 12.06 52.63 -24.44
CA GLY A 27 13.00 51.53 -24.70
C GLY A 27 13.72 51.69 -26.05
N LEU A 28 14.39 50.66 -26.60
CA LEU A 28 14.44 49.23 -26.24
C LEU A 28 15.71 48.59 -26.86
N SER A 29 15.97 47.30 -26.56
CA SER A 29 17.01 46.42 -27.15
C SER A 29 18.47 46.69 -26.74
N ASP A 30 19.30 45.71 -26.33
CA ASP A 30 19.08 44.29 -25.93
C ASP A 30 20.18 43.86 -24.91
N GLY A 31 19.95 42.81 -24.12
CA GLY A 31 20.96 42.15 -23.26
C GLY A 31 20.49 41.92 -21.81
N ASP A 32 20.46 40.66 -21.37
CA ASP A 32 19.71 40.18 -20.20
C ASP A 32 20.27 40.50 -18.80
N SER A 33 19.32 40.48 -17.84
CA SER A 33 19.41 40.32 -16.37
C SER A 33 20.23 41.29 -15.51
N ILE A 34 19.78 41.44 -14.26
CA ILE A 34 20.18 42.47 -13.29
C ILE A 34 20.81 41.83 -12.05
N VAL A 35 21.65 42.61 -11.36
CA VAL A 35 22.38 42.27 -10.14
C VAL A 35 21.62 42.77 -8.90
N ASP A 36 21.43 41.92 -7.90
CA ASP A 36 20.98 42.33 -6.56
C ASP A 36 22.13 42.85 -5.69
N LEU A 37 21.80 43.71 -4.73
CA LEU A 37 22.75 44.38 -3.84
C LEU A 37 22.11 44.56 -2.45
N ALA A 38 22.19 43.50 -1.64
CA ALA A 38 21.88 43.55 -0.22
C ALA A 38 23.10 44.02 0.59
N ASP A 39 22.88 44.95 1.53
CA ASP A 39 23.81 45.21 2.64
C ASP A 39 23.07 46.00 3.75
N SER A 40 22.61 45.30 4.79
CA SER A 40 22.04 45.94 5.98
C SER A 40 22.18 45.10 7.26
N LYS A 41 23.41 45.07 7.80
CA LYS A 41 23.74 44.60 9.16
C LYS A 41 23.28 43.19 9.52
N GLU A 42 24.24 42.27 9.44
CA GLU A 42 24.28 41.06 10.27
C GLU A 42 23.97 41.42 11.74
N PHE A 43 22.93 40.80 12.31
CA PHE A 43 22.93 40.47 13.73
C PHE A 43 23.71 39.17 13.87
N TYR A 44 24.67 39.10 14.78
CA TYR A 44 25.40 37.86 15.05
C TYR A 44 24.48 36.88 15.76
N SER A 45 23.91 35.94 15.00
CA SER A 45 23.24 34.76 15.53
C SER A 45 24.25 33.87 16.26
N HIS A 46 23.83 33.31 17.38
CA HIS A 46 24.46 32.14 17.98
C HIS A 46 23.56 30.94 17.63
N GLU A 47 24.13 29.93 16.98
CA GLU A 47 23.43 28.81 16.31
C GLU A 47 22.71 27.83 17.27
N THR A 48 22.40 28.24 18.51
CA THR A 48 21.97 27.36 19.60
C THR A 48 20.93 27.98 20.55
N SER A 49 20.20 29.04 20.18
CA SER A 49 19.31 29.76 21.13
C SER A 49 18.11 30.51 20.49
N ASN A 50 17.43 29.95 19.48
CA ASN A 50 16.23 30.54 18.87
C ASN A 50 14.95 29.98 19.52
N ILE A 51 14.45 30.64 20.58
CA ILE A 51 13.37 30.16 21.46
C ILE A 51 12.52 31.38 21.89
N PRO A 52 11.17 31.43 21.70
CA PRO A 52 10.28 31.09 22.83
C PRO A 52 8.89 30.46 22.51
N GLY A 53 8.86 29.16 22.15
CA GLY A 53 7.95 28.16 22.75
C GLY A 53 6.44 28.10 22.41
N SER A 54 5.83 27.00 22.85
CA SER A 54 4.42 26.63 22.66
C SER A 54 3.53 26.86 23.89
N ASP A 55 2.28 27.22 23.61
CA ASP A 55 1.13 27.12 24.52
C ASP A 55 -0.05 26.51 23.74
N SER A 56 -1.10 26.01 24.41
CA SER A 56 -2.31 25.50 23.73
C SER A 56 -3.02 26.63 22.96
N GLY A 57 -3.50 26.38 21.74
CA GLY A 57 -4.13 27.43 20.92
C GLY A 57 -3.18 28.34 20.14
N SER A 58 -1.88 28.05 20.15
CA SER A 58 -0.89 28.70 19.29
C SER A 58 -0.84 28.04 17.91
N VAL A 59 -0.75 28.86 16.85
CA VAL A 59 -1.03 28.49 15.44
C VAL A 59 -0.16 27.35 14.91
N PHE A 60 1.09 27.22 15.37
CA PHE A 60 2.09 26.33 14.75
C PHE A 60 3.00 25.61 15.77
N SER A 61 2.53 25.37 17.00
CA SER A 61 3.44 24.93 18.08
C SER A 61 2.88 23.84 18.98
N ASN A 62 3.45 22.63 18.91
CA ASN A 62 3.12 21.50 19.78
C ASN A 62 3.33 21.83 21.26
N SER A 63 2.27 21.82 22.07
CA SER A 63 2.35 22.03 23.52
C SER A 63 3.17 20.92 24.20
N THR A 64 4.33 21.25 24.79
CA THR A 64 5.18 20.26 25.47
C THR A 64 4.88 20.11 26.96
N MET A 65 4.06 20.98 27.54
CA MET A 65 3.67 20.97 28.96
C MET A 65 2.14 20.94 29.13
N ALA A 66 1.65 20.16 30.09
CA ALA A 66 0.23 20.10 30.47
C ALA A 66 0.05 20.09 32.00
N LEU A 67 -0.70 21.07 32.53
CA LEU A 67 -0.91 21.27 33.96
C LEU A 67 -2.38 21.09 34.36
N MET A 68 -2.64 19.93 34.96
CA MET A 68 -3.96 19.48 35.38
C MET A 68 -4.30 20.07 36.77
N GLU A 69 -5.36 19.62 37.44
CA GLU A 69 -5.71 20.17 38.77
C GLU A 69 -4.61 19.91 39.82
N ASP A 70 -4.15 18.65 39.88
CA ASP A 70 -3.24 18.14 40.92
C ASP A 70 -2.07 17.31 40.32
N THR A 71 -1.86 17.37 38.99
CA THR A 71 -0.87 16.59 38.23
C THR A 71 -0.25 17.45 37.14
N THR A 72 1.02 17.21 36.82
CA THR A 72 1.80 17.90 35.79
C THR A 72 2.41 16.87 34.87
N CYS A 73 2.43 17.14 33.57
CA CYS A 73 3.14 16.34 32.59
C CYS A 73 3.95 17.22 31.62
N VAL A 74 5.13 16.76 31.24
CA VAL A 74 6.05 17.44 30.33
C VAL A 74 6.68 16.43 29.38
N VAL A 75 6.72 16.73 28.08
CA VAL A 75 7.54 16.04 27.10
C VAL A 75 8.98 16.54 27.24
N ALA A 76 9.94 15.66 27.46
CA ALA A 76 11.36 15.98 27.53
C ALA A 76 12.03 15.90 26.15
N HIS A 77 13.23 16.46 26.02
CA HIS A 77 13.98 16.54 24.74
C HIS A 77 14.28 15.16 24.10
N ASP A 78 14.27 14.08 24.89
CA ASP A 78 14.35 12.70 24.39
C ASP A 78 13.02 12.13 23.85
N ASN A 79 12.05 13.00 23.53
CA ASN A 79 10.68 12.67 23.14
C ASN A 79 9.93 11.80 24.17
N THR A 80 10.35 11.82 25.44
CA THR A 80 9.71 11.03 26.50
C THR A 80 8.76 11.88 27.34
N LEU A 81 7.53 11.37 27.52
CA LEU A 81 6.57 11.98 28.42
C LEU A 81 6.93 11.67 29.87
N ARG A 82 6.96 12.70 30.73
CA ARG A 82 7.25 12.61 32.17
C ARG A 82 6.08 13.23 32.95
N CYS A 83 5.62 12.58 34.02
CA CYS A 83 4.43 13.03 34.76
C CYS A 83 4.60 12.86 36.27
N TRP A 84 4.07 13.80 37.06
CA TRP A 84 4.17 13.80 38.53
C TRP A 84 2.99 14.53 39.20
N GLY A 85 2.83 14.35 40.52
CA GLY A 85 1.68 14.85 41.29
C GLY A 85 0.72 13.74 41.73
N LYS A 86 -0.59 14.03 41.74
CA LYS A 86 -1.67 13.11 42.12
C LYS A 86 -1.91 12.04 41.04
N ILE A 87 -0.99 11.08 40.99
CA ILE A 87 -1.05 9.94 40.08
C ILE A 87 -1.85 8.81 40.72
N GLY A 88 -3.12 8.68 40.35
CA GLY A 88 -4.02 7.63 40.82
C GLY A 88 -4.76 7.95 42.13
N ASP A 89 -5.69 7.07 42.50
CA ASP A 89 -6.90 7.52 43.20
C ASP A 89 -7.24 6.90 44.55
N GLY A 90 -7.51 7.81 45.49
CA GLY A 90 -8.69 7.68 46.36
C GLY A 90 -9.99 8.01 45.60
N TYR A 91 -10.01 9.09 44.81
CA TYR A 91 -11.08 9.46 43.86
C TYR A 91 -10.55 10.34 42.71
N GLN A 92 -10.82 9.86 41.48
CA GLN A 92 -10.69 10.43 40.11
C GLN A 92 -9.38 11.18 39.67
N SER A 93 -8.71 10.58 38.66
CA SER A 93 -7.52 10.92 37.84
C SER A 93 -6.30 9.95 37.98
N GLY A 94 -5.72 9.51 36.84
CA GLY A 94 -4.78 8.37 36.72
C GLY A 94 -3.31 8.65 37.07
N TYR A 95 -2.36 7.71 37.11
CA TYR A 95 -2.15 6.42 36.40
C TYR A 95 -2.24 5.18 37.31
N ALA A 96 -2.20 3.97 36.71
CA ALA A 96 -2.07 2.69 37.41
C ALA A 96 -1.27 1.61 36.62
N ALA A 97 -0.20 1.99 35.90
CA ALA A 97 0.76 1.05 35.30
C ALA A 97 1.84 0.57 36.30
N ILE A 98 1.47 0.41 37.57
CA ILE A 98 2.37 0.16 38.69
C ILE A 98 1.99 -1.17 39.36
N GLN A 99 2.80 -2.22 39.15
CA GLN A 99 2.83 -3.34 40.10
C GLN A 99 3.27 -2.80 41.46
N PRO A 100 2.62 -3.21 42.56
CA PRO A 100 2.69 -2.45 43.81
C PRO A 100 4.10 -2.41 44.38
N VAL A 101 4.64 -1.20 44.57
CA VAL A 101 5.70 -0.96 45.55
C VAL A 101 5.14 -1.43 46.90
N PRO A 102 5.71 -2.47 47.54
CA PRO A 102 5.08 -3.05 48.73
C PRO A 102 5.16 -2.07 49.91
N ALA A 103 3.98 -1.62 50.34
CA ALA A 103 3.75 -0.59 51.35
C ALA A 103 4.16 0.85 50.95
N LEU A 104 3.13 1.68 50.74
CA LEU A 104 2.98 3.02 51.33
C LEU A 104 4.30 3.77 51.69
N LEU A 105 4.95 4.34 50.68
CA LEU A 105 5.54 5.65 50.88
C LEU A 105 4.52 6.69 50.40
N PRO A 106 4.06 7.62 51.26
CA PRO A 106 3.21 8.71 50.81
C PRO A 106 4.07 9.64 49.96
N GLY A 107 4.06 9.44 48.63
CA GLY A 107 4.44 10.49 47.69
C GLY A 107 5.33 10.15 46.49
N ALA A 108 4.79 10.36 45.29
CA ALA A 108 5.57 10.71 44.11
C ALA A 108 6.01 12.18 44.24
N ASN A 109 7.16 12.39 44.87
CA ASN A 109 7.66 13.72 45.26
C ASN A 109 8.39 14.47 44.13
N SER A 110 8.83 13.74 43.10
CA SER A 110 9.67 14.22 41.99
C SER A 110 9.09 13.73 40.66
N PRO A 111 9.52 14.29 39.51
CA PRO A 111 9.27 13.71 38.19
C PRO A 111 9.51 12.20 38.21
N PHE A 112 8.50 11.48 37.74
CA PHE A 112 8.57 10.04 37.57
C PHE A 112 8.25 9.71 36.13
N TRP A 113 8.90 8.67 35.63
CA TRP A 113 8.66 8.11 34.32
C TRP A 113 7.30 7.39 34.31
N PRO A 114 6.26 7.85 33.59
CA PRO A 114 5.25 6.93 33.10
C PRO A 114 5.99 5.98 32.14
N ALA A 115 6.36 4.80 32.64
CA ALA A 115 7.23 3.87 31.92
C ALA A 115 6.71 3.64 30.49
N GLN A 116 7.63 3.43 29.53
CA GLN A 116 7.39 3.23 28.09
C GLN A 116 6.63 1.92 27.75
N ARG A 117 5.70 1.49 28.60
CA ARG A 117 4.76 0.39 28.42
C ARG A 117 3.35 0.93 28.23
N SER A 118 3.20 1.87 27.30
CA SER A 118 1.89 2.13 26.72
C SER A 118 1.51 0.93 25.86
N ILE A 119 0.29 0.41 26.03
CA ILE A 119 -0.37 -0.60 25.16
C ILE A 119 0.44 -1.91 24.98
N ASP A 120 -0.02 -3.00 25.60
CA ASP A 120 0.51 -4.37 25.42
C ASP A 120 2.02 -4.55 25.65
N HIS A 121 2.52 -4.02 26.77
CA HIS A 121 3.86 -4.28 27.37
C HIS A 121 5.11 -3.86 26.57
N ASN A 122 4.97 -3.54 25.28
CA ASN A 122 6.05 -3.72 24.31
C ASN A 122 6.11 -2.65 23.20
N VAL A 123 5.47 -1.48 23.40
CA VAL A 123 5.46 -0.38 22.42
C VAL A 123 5.99 0.91 23.06
N THR A 124 7.19 1.31 22.65
CA THR A 124 7.75 2.65 22.86
C THR A 124 7.03 3.65 21.95
N ALA A 125 6.72 4.83 22.47
CA ALA A 125 6.15 5.93 21.71
C ALA A 125 6.93 7.21 22.01
N GLU A 126 7.42 7.85 20.95
CA GLU A 126 7.94 9.22 20.97
C GLU A 126 6.76 10.19 21.06
N TRP A 127 6.75 11.06 22.05
CA TRP A 127 5.72 12.08 22.24
C TRP A 127 6.23 13.42 21.69
N VAL A 128 5.35 14.16 21.01
CA VAL A 128 5.64 15.49 20.47
C VAL A 128 4.77 16.58 21.08
N ALA A 129 3.55 16.24 21.51
CA ALA A 129 2.66 17.18 22.19
C ALA A 129 1.87 16.50 23.31
N ILE A 130 1.43 17.30 24.29
CA ILE A 130 0.46 16.94 25.31
C ILE A 130 -0.40 18.14 25.70
N ASP A 131 -1.68 17.89 25.95
CA ASP A 131 -2.59 18.78 26.66
C ASP A 131 -3.34 18.01 27.78
N GLY A 132 -3.84 18.72 28.81
CA GLY A 132 -4.52 18.09 29.93
C GLY A 132 -5.32 19.02 30.85
N SER A 133 -6.60 18.70 31.00
CA SER A 133 -7.55 19.35 31.89
C SER A 133 -7.53 18.76 33.30
N ALA A 134 -8.42 19.23 34.18
CA ALA A 134 -8.54 18.71 35.55
C ALA A 134 -8.87 17.20 35.64
N LEU A 135 -9.47 16.58 34.61
CA LEU A 135 -9.98 15.20 34.66
C LEU A 135 -9.36 14.23 33.64
N HIS A 136 -8.86 14.72 32.50
CA HIS A 136 -8.26 13.88 31.45
C HIS A 136 -7.20 14.62 30.66
N SER A 137 -6.42 13.86 29.89
CA SER A 137 -5.26 14.33 29.12
C SER A 137 -5.20 13.61 27.78
N CYS A 138 -4.57 14.26 26.80
CA CYS A 138 -4.32 13.73 25.48
C CYS A 138 -2.93 14.11 25.00
N GLY A 139 -2.20 13.19 24.38
CA GLY A 139 -0.89 13.45 23.79
C GLY A 139 -0.77 12.90 22.38
N ILE A 140 0.08 13.54 21.59
CA ILE A 140 0.35 13.26 20.17
C ILE A 140 1.74 12.63 20.07
N THR A 141 1.87 11.58 19.26
CA THR A 141 3.14 10.86 19.03
C THR A 141 3.77 11.22 17.68
N ALA A 142 5.10 11.22 17.58
CA ALA A 142 5.82 11.49 16.33
C ALA A 142 5.49 10.42 15.28
N SER A 143 5.77 9.16 15.61
CA SER A 143 5.38 8.01 14.81
C SER A 143 3.97 7.50 15.19
N PRO A 144 3.14 7.10 14.21
CA PRO A 144 1.84 6.48 14.49
C PRO A 144 1.98 5.11 15.16
N VAL A 145 1.24 4.88 16.24
CA VAL A 145 1.44 3.72 17.14
C VAL A 145 0.84 2.43 16.57
N SER A 146 1.67 1.62 15.90
CA SER A 146 1.26 0.33 15.34
C SER A 146 1.20 -0.77 16.41
N THR A 147 0.06 -1.46 16.54
CA THR A 147 -0.03 -2.71 17.32
C THR A 147 0.13 -3.93 16.41
N PRO A 148 0.50 -5.12 16.94
CA PRO A 148 0.73 -6.33 16.11
C PRO A 148 -0.52 -6.91 15.41
N ILE A 149 -1.69 -6.26 15.49
CA ILE A 149 -2.99 -6.80 15.10
C ILE A 149 -3.74 -5.90 14.09
N GLU A 150 -3.52 -4.58 14.08
CA GLU A 150 -4.13 -3.65 13.11
C GLU A 150 -3.11 -2.65 12.53
N PRO A 151 -2.98 -2.51 11.20
CA PRO A 151 -2.04 -1.56 10.56
C PRO A 151 -2.59 -0.11 10.50
N ALA A 152 -3.51 0.27 11.38
CA ALA A 152 -4.11 1.61 11.40
C ALA A 152 -3.13 2.63 12.02
N ARG A 153 -2.75 3.65 11.25
CA ARG A 153 -1.72 4.63 11.64
C ARG A 153 -2.31 5.93 12.20
N TYR A 154 -2.68 5.90 13.49
CA TYR A 154 -3.10 7.04 14.32
C TYR A 154 -1.98 7.46 15.29
N ASN A 155 -1.95 8.74 15.67
CA ASN A 155 -0.92 9.33 16.55
C ASN A 155 -1.47 9.99 17.83
N LEU A 156 -2.80 10.12 17.98
CA LEU A 156 -3.43 10.67 19.19
C LEU A 156 -3.76 9.57 20.22
N LEU A 157 -3.39 9.79 21.49
CA LEU A 157 -3.68 8.92 22.63
C LEU A 157 -4.20 9.73 23.82
N CYS A 158 -5.23 9.25 24.53
CA CYS A 158 -5.84 9.97 25.67
C CYS A 158 -6.10 9.08 26.90
N TRP A 159 -6.04 9.64 28.11
CA TRP A 159 -6.20 8.95 29.40
C TRP A 159 -6.85 9.86 30.47
N GLY A 160 -7.41 9.30 31.55
CA GLY A 160 -8.09 10.09 32.61
C GLY A 160 -9.41 9.49 33.12
N GLU A 161 -10.31 10.30 33.69
CA GLU A 161 -11.72 9.94 33.90
C GLU A 161 -12.37 9.73 32.52
N GLY A 162 -12.82 8.52 32.20
CA GLY A 162 -13.55 8.19 30.96
C GLY A 162 -15.08 8.14 31.12
N ASP A 163 -15.56 8.25 32.36
CA ASP A 163 -16.95 8.61 32.61
C ASP A 163 -17.21 9.98 31.97
N ASN A 164 -18.46 10.24 31.53
CA ASN A 164 -18.85 11.41 30.73
C ASN A 164 -18.31 11.45 29.28
N TYR A 165 -18.01 10.28 28.69
CA TYR A 165 -17.96 10.05 27.23
C TYR A 165 -16.71 10.59 26.48
N ASN A 166 -15.81 11.29 27.16
CA ASN A 166 -14.55 11.83 26.62
C ASN A 166 -13.49 10.77 26.24
N LEU A 167 -13.63 9.50 26.65
CA LEU A 167 -12.73 8.41 26.27
C LEU A 167 -13.56 7.20 25.78
N ASN A 168 -13.35 6.77 24.53
CA ASN A 168 -14.09 5.64 23.98
C ASN A 168 -13.61 4.29 24.56
N ALA A 169 -14.47 3.27 24.49
CA ALA A 169 -14.27 1.90 24.97
C ALA A 169 -14.00 1.70 26.48
N CYS A 170 -13.86 2.76 27.27
CA CYS A 170 -13.59 2.73 28.71
C CYS A 170 -14.81 3.14 29.56
N TYR A 171 -14.90 2.62 30.79
CA TYR A 171 -15.88 2.99 31.81
C TYR A 171 -15.15 3.20 33.14
N GLY A 172 -15.40 4.30 33.86
CA GLY A 172 -14.57 4.71 35.00
C GLY A 172 -13.23 5.34 34.58
N ASN A 173 -12.18 5.14 35.38
CA ASN A 173 -10.86 5.69 35.12
C ASN A 173 -10.04 4.86 34.11
N CYS A 174 -9.52 5.51 33.09
CA CYS A 174 -8.74 4.94 32.00
C CYS A 174 -7.25 5.19 32.27
N HIS A 175 -6.61 4.27 32.99
CA HIS A 175 -5.23 4.38 33.48
C HIS A 175 -4.14 4.02 32.46
N ILE A 176 -4.52 3.68 31.23
CA ILE A 176 -3.65 3.35 30.09
C ILE A 176 -4.08 4.25 28.93
N PRO A 177 -3.18 4.91 28.19
CA PRO A 177 -3.55 5.71 27.02
C PRO A 177 -4.38 4.90 26.02
N GLN A 178 -5.55 5.41 25.67
CA GLN A 178 -6.50 4.81 24.71
C GLN A 178 -6.47 5.59 23.39
N LYS A 179 -6.65 4.88 22.27
CA LYS A 179 -6.88 5.52 20.97
C LYS A 179 -8.31 6.10 20.89
N PRO A 180 -8.51 7.40 20.61
CA PRO A 180 -9.81 7.91 20.22
C PRO A 180 -10.27 7.25 18.91
N ALA A 181 -11.58 7.11 18.73
CA ALA A 181 -12.15 6.47 17.53
C ALA A 181 -12.28 7.46 16.36
N LEU A 182 -11.19 8.14 16.02
CA LEU A 182 -11.08 8.98 14.83
C LEU A 182 -11.22 8.12 13.54
N PRO A 183 -11.60 8.72 12.40
CA PRO A 183 -11.58 8.06 11.10
C PRO A 183 -10.21 7.44 10.75
N LEU A 184 -10.21 6.39 9.93
CA LEU A 184 -8.96 5.78 9.47
C LEU A 184 -8.13 6.78 8.64
N ASN A 185 -6.82 6.79 8.88
CA ASN A 185 -5.84 7.70 8.27
C ASN A 185 -5.99 9.20 8.62
N THR A 186 -6.65 9.57 9.71
CA THR A 186 -6.44 10.90 10.30
C THR A 186 -5.05 11.02 10.92
N HIS A 187 -4.42 12.18 10.75
CA HIS A 187 -3.25 12.60 11.53
C HIS A 187 -3.67 13.76 12.42
N THR A 188 -3.56 13.64 13.74
CA THR A 188 -3.85 14.76 14.65
C THR A 188 -2.63 15.67 14.74
N VAL A 189 -2.86 16.98 14.65
CA VAL A 189 -1.81 18.01 14.74
C VAL A 189 -1.94 18.87 16.00
N GLU A 190 -3.15 19.06 16.53
CA GLU A 190 -3.38 19.70 17.83
C GLU A 190 -4.56 19.03 18.56
N VAL A 191 -4.54 19.04 19.90
CA VAL A 191 -5.62 18.56 20.76
C VAL A 191 -5.81 19.51 21.95
N ALA A 192 -7.07 19.78 22.30
CA ALA A 192 -7.46 20.63 23.43
C ALA A 192 -8.57 19.98 24.28
N THR A 193 -8.28 19.82 25.57
CA THR A 193 -9.07 19.10 26.57
C THR A 193 -9.80 20.09 27.48
N GLY A 194 -11.11 20.16 27.32
CA GLY A 194 -11.96 20.85 28.29
C GLY A 194 -12.18 19.98 29.52
N TYR A 195 -12.96 20.46 30.48
CA TYR A 195 -13.19 19.73 31.74
C TYR A 195 -13.75 18.30 31.54
N ARG A 196 -14.67 18.12 30.58
CA ARG A 196 -15.31 16.82 30.27
C ARG A 196 -15.55 16.59 28.78
N HIS A 197 -14.80 17.28 27.93
CA HIS A 197 -14.85 17.15 26.48
C HIS A 197 -13.45 17.34 25.89
N THR A 198 -13.24 16.85 24.68
CA THR A 198 -11.99 17.03 23.93
C THR A 198 -12.34 17.51 22.53
N CYS A 199 -11.51 18.39 21.98
CA CYS A 199 -11.51 18.75 20.58
C CYS A 199 -10.10 18.60 19.99
N SER A 200 -9.97 18.36 18.69
CA SER A 200 -8.68 18.18 18.01
C SER A 200 -8.74 18.59 16.55
N ILE A 201 -7.68 19.21 16.04
CA ILE A 201 -7.50 19.44 14.59
C ILE A 201 -6.84 18.19 14.00
N SER A 202 -7.42 17.65 12.92
CA SER A 202 -6.90 16.45 12.27
C SER A 202 -7.13 16.47 10.75
N PRO A 203 -6.10 16.77 9.93
CA PRO A 203 -6.13 16.53 8.49
C PRO A 203 -6.25 15.03 8.14
N VAL A 204 -6.79 14.78 6.93
CA VAL A 204 -6.79 13.46 6.30
C VAL A 204 -5.43 13.22 5.64
N ARG A 205 -4.73 12.15 6.03
CA ARG A 205 -3.35 11.91 5.60
C ARG A 205 -3.26 11.68 4.09
N GLY A 206 -2.55 12.57 3.39
CA GLY A 206 -2.43 12.58 1.94
C GLY A 206 -3.40 13.54 1.21
N GLN A 207 -4.09 14.40 1.96
CA GLN A 207 -4.72 15.62 1.47
C GLN A 207 -3.96 16.86 1.97
N ASP A 208 -4.34 18.03 1.46
CA ASP A 208 -3.72 19.32 1.80
C ASP A 208 -4.06 19.76 3.24
N ILE A 209 -3.30 20.69 3.81
CA ILE A 209 -3.60 21.22 5.15
C ILE A 209 -4.92 22.01 5.18
N ASP A 210 -5.32 22.57 4.04
CA ASP A 210 -6.63 23.21 3.81
C ASP A 210 -7.84 22.25 4.00
N ASP A 211 -7.65 20.93 3.93
CA ASP A 211 -8.69 19.92 4.21
C ASP A 211 -8.78 19.56 5.73
N SER A 212 -8.10 20.32 6.61
CA SER A 212 -8.11 20.09 8.06
C SER A 212 -9.50 20.26 8.70
N SER A 213 -9.90 19.28 9.53
CA SER A 213 -11.18 19.28 10.24
C SER A 213 -11.00 19.31 11.75
N VAL A 214 -11.85 20.08 12.45
CA VAL A 214 -12.00 20.01 13.91
C VAL A 214 -12.95 18.86 14.24
N TYR A 215 -12.50 17.93 15.09
CA TYR A 215 -13.33 16.89 15.69
C TYR A 215 -13.53 17.19 17.18
N CYS A 216 -14.72 16.97 17.72
CA CYS A 216 -15.00 17.09 19.16
C CYS A 216 -15.79 15.89 19.69
N TRP A 217 -15.58 15.54 20.97
CA TRP A 217 -16.33 14.47 21.66
C TRP A 217 -16.34 14.66 23.19
N GLY A 218 -17.19 13.90 23.87
CA GLY A 218 -17.42 13.97 25.32
C GLY A 218 -18.75 14.63 25.68
N ARG A 219 -18.75 15.39 26.77
CA ARG A 219 -19.96 16.01 27.33
C ARG A 219 -20.37 17.27 26.54
N ASN A 220 -21.67 17.46 26.31
CA ASN A 220 -22.20 18.50 25.42
C ASN A 220 -23.42 19.29 25.98
N TRP A 221 -23.72 19.22 27.28
CA TRP A 221 -24.96 19.81 27.82
C TRP A 221 -25.09 21.32 27.64
N ASN A 222 -23.98 22.02 27.35
CA ASN A 222 -23.96 23.45 27.05
C ASN A 222 -23.68 23.75 25.56
N GLY A 223 -23.59 22.73 24.69
CA GLY A 223 -23.27 22.88 23.26
C GLY A 223 -21.76 22.88 22.94
N GLN A 224 -20.90 22.52 23.90
CA GLN A 224 -19.44 22.62 23.80
C GLN A 224 -18.77 21.70 22.75
N LEU A 225 -19.51 20.81 22.10
CA LEU A 225 -18.99 20.04 20.95
C LEU A 225 -19.26 20.73 19.60
N GLY A 226 -20.02 21.82 19.53
CA GLY A 226 -20.23 22.61 18.31
C GLY A 226 -21.09 21.95 17.21
N GLN A 227 -21.50 20.70 17.39
CA GLN A 227 -22.24 19.86 16.43
C GLN A 227 -23.75 20.22 16.29
N GLY A 228 -24.15 21.47 16.55
CA GLY A 228 -25.53 21.97 16.41
C GLY A 228 -26.54 21.38 17.39
N ASN A 229 -26.08 20.73 18.46
CA ASN A 229 -26.91 20.00 19.41
C ASN A 229 -26.33 20.02 20.85
N TYR A 230 -27.05 19.43 21.80
CA TYR A 230 -26.73 19.42 23.24
C TYR A 230 -26.62 17.99 23.83
N TYR A 231 -26.37 16.99 22.99
CA TYR A 231 -26.25 15.58 23.37
C TYR A 231 -24.78 15.17 23.46
N ASP A 232 -24.42 14.43 24.50
CA ASP A 232 -23.06 13.92 24.71
C ASP A 232 -22.69 12.87 23.64
N ASP A 233 -21.46 12.93 23.13
CA ASP A 233 -20.93 11.97 22.15
C ASP A 233 -19.74 11.17 22.72
N ARG A 234 -19.61 9.90 22.34
CA ARG A 234 -18.50 8.99 22.67
C ARG A 234 -17.40 8.94 21.61
N THR A 235 -17.65 9.55 20.47
CA THR A 235 -16.91 9.38 19.23
C THR A 235 -16.51 10.75 18.69
N PRO A 236 -15.26 10.95 18.26
CA PRO A 236 -14.86 12.17 17.56
C PRO A 236 -15.74 12.39 16.32
N ASP A 237 -16.57 13.44 16.34
CA ASP A 237 -17.40 13.85 15.19
C ASP A 237 -17.14 15.32 14.84
N VAL A 238 -17.34 15.65 13.57
CA VAL A 238 -16.86 16.89 12.92
C VAL A 238 -17.66 18.10 13.39
N VAL A 239 -16.94 19.17 13.75
CA VAL A 239 -17.53 20.48 14.02
C VAL A 239 -17.83 21.18 12.68
N PRO A 240 -19.09 21.58 12.39
CA PRO A 240 -19.45 22.21 11.12
C PRO A 240 -19.00 23.68 11.07
N LEU A 241 -17.73 23.90 10.69
CA LEU A 241 -17.19 25.22 10.37
C LEU A 241 -17.78 25.78 9.04
N PRO A 242 -17.73 27.10 8.81
CA PRO A 242 -18.09 27.70 7.53
C PRO A 242 -17.23 27.18 6.36
N GLN A 243 -17.79 27.14 5.15
CA GLN A 243 -17.07 26.67 3.98
C GLN A 243 -15.90 27.60 3.64
N GLY A 244 -14.67 27.05 3.64
CA GLY A 244 -13.43 27.80 3.39
C GLY A 244 -12.71 28.27 4.66
N SER A 245 -13.23 27.97 5.85
CA SER A 245 -12.51 28.17 7.11
C SER A 245 -11.50 27.04 7.33
N VAL A 246 -10.20 27.35 7.31
CA VAL A 246 -9.14 26.40 7.67
C VAL A 246 -8.79 26.59 9.15
N PRO A 247 -9.05 25.59 10.02
CA PRO A 247 -8.73 25.67 11.45
C PRO A 247 -7.23 25.48 11.67
N VAL A 248 -6.61 26.41 12.39
CA VAL A 248 -5.16 26.43 12.67
C VAL A 248 -4.82 26.38 14.16
N SER A 249 -5.76 26.69 15.06
CA SER A 249 -5.64 26.23 16.45
C SER A 249 -6.99 25.96 17.13
N ILE A 250 -7.00 25.18 18.20
CA ILE A 250 -8.17 24.79 19.00
C ILE A 250 -7.88 24.91 20.50
N VAL A 251 -8.81 25.49 21.27
CA VAL A 251 -8.74 25.56 22.75
C VAL A 251 -10.08 25.21 23.39
N SER A 252 -10.02 24.71 24.63
CA SER A 252 -11.19 24.21 25.37
C SER A 252 -11.17 24.66 26.83
N GLY A 253 -12.14 25.48 27.22
CA GLY A 253 -12.36 25.86 28.61
C GLY A 253 -13.22 24.85 29.38
N TYR A 254 -13.82 25.26 30.50
CA TYR A 254 -14.60 24.35 31.37
C TYR A 254 -15.82 23.73 30.68
N SER A 255 -16.47 24.47 29.79
CA SER A 255 -17.66 24.03 29.05
C SER A 255 -17.89 24.85 27.78
N HIS A 256 -16.82 25.34 27.18
CA HIS A 256 -16.81 26.03 25.88
C HIS A 256 -15.51 25.67 25.15
N SER A 257 -15.48 25.84 23.84
CA SER A 257 -14.27 25.72 23.03
C SER A 257 -14.23 26.83 21.98
N CYS A 258 -13.03 27.15 21.50
CA CYS A 258 -12.80 28.14 20.46
C CYS A 258 -11.74 27.63 19.49
N THR A 259 -11.87 27.96 18.21
CA THR A 259 -10.86 27.70 17.18
C THR A 259 -10.39 29.01 16.55
N LEU A 260 -9.10 29.10 16.24
CA LEU A 260 -8.50 30.14 15.42
C LEU A 260 -8.42 29.66 13.97
N LEU A 261 -8.69 30.55 13.01
CA LEU A 261 -8.67 30.28 11.59
C LEU A 261 -7.46 30.96 10.91
N SER A 262 -7.04 30.44 9.76
CA SER A 262 -5.86 30.94 9.02
C SER A 262 -5.98 32.39 8.52
N ASP A 263 -7.18 32.97 8.52
CA ASP A 263 -7.43 34.39 8.18
C ASP A 263 -7.31 35.34 9.40
N GLY A 264 -7.05 34.80 10.60
CA GLY A 264 -6.99 35.54 11.85
C GLY A 264 -8.35 35.88 12.47
N GLU A 265 -9.46 35.33 11.97
CA GLU A 265 -10.72 35.27 12.71
C GLU A 265 -10.76 34.06 13.65
N ALA A 266 -11.59 34.13 14.71
CA ALA A 266 -11.80 33.01 15.62
C ALA A 266 -13.30 32.74 15.81
N MET A 267 -13.65 31.48 16.10
CA MET A 267 -15.03 31.06 16.38
C MET A 267 -15.10 30.30 17.70
N CYS A 268 -16.07 30.62 18.55
CA CYS A 268 -16.31 29.95 19.84
C CYS A 268 -17.70 29.31 19.90
N TRP A 269 -17.85 28.26 20.70
CA TRP A 269 -19.12 27.56 20.96
C TRP A 269 -19.17 26.96 22.38
N GLY A 270 -20.37 26.63 22.84
CA GLY A 270 -20.65 26.08 24.18
C GLY A 270 -21.23 27.10 25.16
N ASN A 271 -20.83 26.99 26.43
CA ASN A 271 -21.31 27.84 27.52
C ASN A 271 -20.95 29.32 27.30
N ASN A 272 -21.91 30.19 27.57
CA ASN A 272 -21.79 31.64 27.40
C ASN A 272 -22.42 32.43 28.56
N ASP A 273 -22.76 31.78 29.69
CA ASP A 273 -23.39 32.42 30.87
C ASP A 273 -22.59 33.64 31.41
N ALA A 274 -21.27 33.71 31.16
CA ALA A 274 -20.41 34.84 31.52
C ALA A 274 -20.02 35.74 30.32
N GLY A 275 -20.44 35.39 29.10
CA GLY A 275 -20.06 36.06 27.85
C GLY A 275 -18.76 35.56 27.24
N GLN A 276 -18.24 34.41 27.68
CA GLN A 276 -16.92 33.88 27.29
C GLN A 276 -16.77 33.53 25.80
N LEU A 277 -17.85 33.44 25.02
CA LEU A 277 -17.76 33.21 23.57
C LEU A 277 -17.40 34.50 22.80
N GLY A 278 -17.45 35.69 23.43
CA GLY A 278 -17.12 36.96 22.78
C GLY A 278 -18.14 37.43 21.73
N THR A 279 -19.28 36.75 21.61
CA THR A 279 -20.32 36.93 20.59
C THR A 279 -21.27 38.12 20.85
N VAL A 280 -20.92 39.01 21.80
CA VAL A 280 -21.78 40.08 22.37
C VAL A 280 -23.17 39.57 22.83
N SER A 281 -23.19 38.33 23.34
CA SER A 281 -24.36 37.58 23.81
C SER A 281 -24.03 36.91 25.16
N LEU A 282 -25.07 36.47 25.88
CA LEU A 282 -24.96 35.55 27.04
C LEU A 282 -25.70 34.22 26.78
N VAL A 283 -26.02 33.93 25.51
CA VAL A 283 -26.71 32.69 25.12
C VAL A 283 -25.68 31.65 24.71
N ASN A 284 -25.83 30.43 25.23
CA ASN A 284 -24.99 29.29 24.86
C ASN A 284 -25.21 28.95 23.38
N GLU A 285 -24.13 28.80 22.63
CA GLU A 285 -24.18 28.53 21.18
C GLU A 285 -23.74 27.09 20.94
N SER A 286 -24.64 26.22 20.48
CA SER A 286 -24.30 24.81 20.16
C SER A 286 -23.59 24.64 18.81
N SER A 287 -23.17 25.72 18.16
CA SER A 287 -22.43 25.75 16.90
C SER A 287 -21.40 26.88 16.90
N PRO A 288 -20.33 26.80 16.10
CA PRO A 288 -19.31 27.84 15.99
C PRO A 288 -19.92 29.21 15.68
N ALA A 289 -19.60 30.20 16.52
CA ALA A 289 -20.03 31.59 16.36
C ALA A 289 -18.82 32.52 16.42
N SER A 290 -18.69 33.43 15.44
CA SER A 290 -17.52 34.30 15.30
C SER A 290 -17.32 35.22 16.51
N VAL A 291 -16.11 35.19 17.05
CA VAL A 291 -15.61 36.12 18.07
C VAL A 291 -15.53 37.52 17.46
N ARG A 292 -15.85 38.56 18.25
CA ARG A 292 -15.82 39.95 17.77
C ARG A 292 -14.81 40.76 18.57
N VAL A 293 -13.52 40.69 18.21
CA VAL A 293 -12.46 41.48 18.84
C VAL A 293 -12.64 42.99 18.63
N THR A 294 -12.06 43.78 19.53
CA THR A 294 -12.09 45.24 19.50
C THR A 294 -10.65 45.77 19.63
N PRO A 295 -10.11 46.56 18.69
CA PRO A 295 -10.76 47.14 17.50
C PRO A 295 -11.28 46.13 16.47
N VAL A 296 -12.30 46.55 15.70
CA VAL A 296 -12.84 45.74 14.60
C VAL A 296 -11.85 45.76 13.43
N GLY A 297 -11.44 44.57 12.97
CA GLY A 297 -10.43 44.41 11.93
C GLY A 297 -9.01 44.18 12.46
N SER A 298 -8.83 44.03 13.77
CA SER A 298 -7.63 43.39 14.33
C SER A 298 -7.65 41.89 14.05
N THR A 299 -6.54 41.32 13.59
CA THR A 299 -6.34 39.86 13.52
C THR A 299 -6.03 39.30 14.91
N ILE A 300 -6.45 38.06 15.14
CA ILE A 300 -6.07 37.26 16.31
C ILE A 300 -4.83 36.44 15.94
N ALA A 301 -3.81 36.48 16.79
CA ALA A 301 -2.56 35.72 16.64
C ALA A 301 -2.56 34.45 17.53
N GLN A 302 -3.21 34.49 18.69
CA GLN A 302 -3.37 33.36 19.60
C GLN A 302 -4.70 33.52 20.36
N ILE A 303 -5.39 32.42 20.67
CA ILE A 303 -6.60 32.42 21.49
C ILE A 303 -6.51 31.35 22.59
N VAL A 304 -6.86 31.70 23.83
CA VAL A 304 -6.79 30.80 25.00
C VAL A 304 -8.06 30.85 25.84
N ALA A 305 -8.46 29.70 26.40
CA ALA A 305 -9.75 29.49 27.04
C ALA A 305 -9.61 29.06 28.50
N GLY A 306 -9.89 30.01 29.41
CA GLY A 306 -9.92 29.75 30.84
C GLY A 306 -11.24 29.15 31.32
N GLY A 307 -11.47 29.15 32.63
CA GLY A 307 -12.61 28.45 33.25
C GLY A 307 -13.97 28.91 32.72
N ASN A 308 -14.27 30.21 32.77
CA ASN A 308 -15.44 30.82 32.13
C ASN A 308 -15.05 32.16 31.49
N SER A 309 -13.88 32.19 30.86
CA SER A 309 -13.21 33.37 30.31
C SER A 309 -12.41 32.96 29.07
N THR A 310 -12.14 33.89 28.18
CA THR A 310 -11.36 33.67 26.95
C THR A 310 -10.51 34.92 26.70
N CYS A 311 -9.28 34.75 26.25
CA CYS A 311 -8.40 35.85 25.85
C CYS A 311 -7.89 35.63 24.43
N ALA A 312 -7.60 36.72 23.72
CA ALA A 312 -6.91 36.72 22.45
C ALA A 312 -5.70 37.64 22.50
N LEU A 313 -4.56 37.14 22.04
CA LEU A 313 -3.43 37.94 21.58
C LEU A 313 -3.78 38.47 20.19
N LEU A 314 -3.67 39.78 19.99
CA LEU A 314 -3.91 40.43 18.71
C LEU A 314 -2.60 40.61 17.95
N GLY A 315 -2.67 40.74 16.62
CA GLY A 315 -1.49 40.93 15.75
C GLY A 315 -0.68 42.22 15.97
N ASP A 316 -1.08 43.09 16.89
CA ASP A 316 -0.31 44.24 17.37
C ASP A 316 0.40 44.00 18.72
N GLY A 317 0.36 42.77 19.24
CA GLY A 317 0.96 42.38 20.51
C GLY A 317 0.17 42.81 21.75
N SER A 318 -1.05 43.34 21.58
CA SER A 318 -1.98 43.61 22.68
C SER A 318 -2.85 42.39 23.02
N VAL A 319 -3.32 42.30 24.27
CA VAL A 319 -4.16 41.20 24.74
C VAL A 319 -5.54 41.72 25.15
N SER A 320 -6.59 41.16 24.54
CA SER A 320 -7.99 41.38 24.91
C SER A 320 -8.53 40.15 25.64
N CYS A 321 -9.16 40.33 26.80
CA CYS A 321 -9.74 39.27 27.62
C CYS A 321 -11.22 39.53 27.92
N TRP A 322 -12.05 38.49 27.91
CA TRP A 322 -13.49 38.59 28.18
C TRP A 322 -14.04 37.37 28.92
N GLY A 323 -15.29 37.46 29.38
CA GLY A 323 -15.95 36.50 30.25
C GLY A 323 -15.85 36.87 31.74
N SER A 324 -15.69 35.87 32.59
CA SER A 324 -15.63 35.99 34.06
C SER A 324 -14.38 36.73 34.54
N ASN A 325 -14.53 37.68 35.48
CA ASN A 325 -13.40 38.40 36.10
C ASN A 325 -13.39 38.36 37.64
N TRP A 326 -14.17 37.47 38.27
CA TRP A 326 -14.33 37.43 39.74
C TRP A 326 -13.01 37.28 40.53
N GLN A 327 -11.94 36.85 39.85
CA GLN A 327 -10.61 36.61 40.41
C GLN A 327 -9.51 37.50 39.78
N GLY A 328 -9.86 38.50 38.97
CA GLY A 328 -8.89 39.39 38.30
C GLY A 328 -8.27 38.84 37.02
N ILE A 329 -8.75 37.70 36.50
CA ILE A 329 -8.19 36.97 35.36
C ILE A 329 -8.23 37.76 34.02
N LEU A 330 -8.99 38.86 33.91
CA LEU A 330 -8.98 39.69 32.69
C LEU A 330 -7.83 40.72 32.66
N GLY A 331 -7.03 40.85 33.72
CA GLY A 331 -5.82 41.68 33.75
C GLY A 331 -6.04 43.20 33.60
N ASP A 332 -7.29 43.66 33.72
CA ASP A 332 -7.75 45.02 33.47
C ASP A 332 -7.66 45.95 34.70
N GLY A 333 -7.07 45.45 35.79
CA GLY A 333 -7.05 46.09 37.11
C GLY A 333 -8.33 45.90 37.92
N THR A 334 -9.38 45.27 37.38
CA THR A 334 -10.68 45.12 38.03
C THR A 334 -11.00 43.66 38.40
N THR A 335 -12.17 43.45 39.02
CA THR A 335 -12.80 42.12 39.17
C THR A 335 -14.17 42.06 38.48
N THR A 336 -14.42 42.95 37.52
CA THR A 336 -15.72 43.07 36.83
C THR A 336 -15.72 42.22 35.56
N SER A 337 -16.62 41.24 35.48
CA SER A 337 -16.77 40.39 34.29
C SER A 337 -17.15 41.21 33.06
N SER A 338 -16.52 40.91 31.91
CA SER A 338 -16.72 41.61 30.64
C SER A 338 -17.25 40.65 29.58
N TRP A 339 -18.55 40.69 29.32
CA TRP A 339 -19.24 40.05 28.18
C TRP A 339 -18.85 40.57 26.78
N SER A 340 -17.77 41.34 26.67
CA SER A 340 -17.25 41.89 25.42
C SER A 340 -15.72 41.98 25.43
N THR A 341 -15.13 41.86 24.26
CA THR A 341 -13.69 41.94 23.90
C THR A 341 -13.08 43.34 24.08
N SER A 342 -13.68 44.17 24.93
CA SER A 342 -13.29 45.56 25.18
C SER A 342 -12.35 45.71 26.39
N SER A 343 -12.26 44.68 27.22
CA SER A 343 -11.34 44.63 28.36
C SER A 343 -9.96 44.21 27.86
N ASN A 344 -8.99 45.12 27.97
CA ASN A 344 -7.62 44.91 27.53
C ASN A 344 -6.72 44.72 28.76
N VAL A 345 -5.80 43.77 28.69
CA VAL A 345 -4.83 43.50 29.76
C VAL A 345 -3.87 44.69 29.87
N ILE A 346 -3.65 45.17 31.10
CA ILE A 346 -2.75 46.30 31.36
C ILE A 346 -1.31 45.78 31.45
N LEU A 347 -0.71 45.52 30.29
CA LEU A 347 0.70 45.16 30.15
C LEU A 347 1.63 46.30 30.58
N PRO A 348 2.92 46.02 30.89
CA PRO A 348 3.89 47.05 31.25
C PRO A 348 4.11 48.09 30.15
N THR A 349 4.50 49.31 30.55
CA THR A 349 4.57 50.45 29.63
C THR A 349 5.61 50.24 28.52
N GLY A 350 5.14 50.18 27.27
CA GLY A 350 6.00 50.04 26.09
C GLY A 350 6.40 48.59 25.78
N ARG A 351 5.64 47.62 26.28
CA ARG A 351 5.85 46.18 26.11
C ARG A 351 4.66 45.55 25.38
N THR A 352 4.90 44.46 24.68
CA THR A 352 3.89 43.67 23.94
C THR A 352 4.00 42.19 24.31
N ALA A 353 2.90 41.46 24.29
CA ALA A 353 2.90 40.02 24.49
C ALA A 353 3.31 39.27 23.20
N ILE A 354 4.01 38.15 23.36
CA ILE A 354 4.43 37.22 22.29
C ILE A 354 3.97 35.78 22.55
N SER A 355 3.43 35.51 23.74
CA SER A 355 2.62 34.33 24.07
C SER A 355 1.66 34.69 25.20
N ILE A 356 0.54 34.00 25.30
CA ILE A 356 -0.34 34.00 26.46
C ILE A 356 -0.87 32.60 26.70
N ASP A 357 -0.76 32.12 27.94
CA ASP A 357 -1.51 30.97 28.42
C ASP A 357 -2.52 31.36 29.51
N MET A 358 -3.67 30.70 29.51
CA MET A 358 -4.72 30.90 30.50
C MET A 358 -5.52 29.62 30.71
N HIS A 359 -5.69 29.27 31.98
CA HIS A 359 -6.50 28.13 32.39
C HIS A 359 -7.59 28.58 33.39
N TYR A 360 -8.01 27.73 34.32
CA TYR A 360 -9.25 27.91 35.08
C TYR A 360 -9.44 29.28 35.76
N GLN A 361 -8.40 29.81 36.43
CA GLN A 361 -8.53 30.95 37.37
C GLN A 361 -7.38 31.98 37.31
N SER A 362 -6.36 31.71 36.50
CA SER A 362 -5.15 32.53 36.36
C SER A 362 -4.68 32.51 34.90
N ALA A 363 -3.90 33.52 34.52
CA ALA A 363 -3.31 33.68 33.19
C ALA A 363 -1.90 34.25 33.30
N CYS A 364 -1.07 33.96 32.31
CA CYS A 364 0.30 34.43 32.19
C CYS A 364 0.62 34.80 30.74
N ALA A 365 1.43 35.83 30.52
CA ALA A 365 1.93 36.21 29.20
C ALA A 365 3.46 36.35 29.22
N ILE A 366 4.09 35.85 28.16
CA ILE A 366 5.50 36.11 27.84
C ILE A 366 5.53 37.36 26.96
N LEU A 367 6.42 38.30 27.28
CA LEU A 367 6.51 39.60 26.61
C LEU A 367 7.73 39.69 25.67
N ASP A 368 7.80 40.76 24.86
CA ASP A 368 8.79 41.05 23.81
C ASP A 368 10.28 41.20 24.24
N ASP A 369 10.62 40.89 25.49
CA ASP A 369 11.98 40.77 26.03
C ASP A 369 12.18 39.48 26.85
N ASN A 370 11.28 38.51 26.65
CA ASN A 370 11.18 37.23 27.35
C ASN A 370 10.84 37.34 28.86
N SER A 371 10.48 38.52 29.39
CA SER A 371 9.91 38.61 30.75
C SER A 371 8.52 37.96 30.83
N LEU A 372 8.27 37.26 31.94
CA LEU A 372 7.01 36.58 32.24
C LEU A 372 6.16 37.42 33.20
N TYR A 373 4.88 37.62 32.88
CA TYR A 373 3.94 38.37 33.71
C TYR A 373 2.64 37.57 33.93
N CYS A 374 2.24 37.37 35.19
CA CYS A 374 1.07 36.55 35.56
C CYS A 374 0.03 37.32 36.41
N TRP A 375 -1.25 36.92 36.31
CA TRP A 375 -2.38 37.52 37.03
C TRP A 375 -3.53 36.54 37.28
N GLY A 376 -4.55 36.96 38.05
CA GLY A 376 -5.68 36.14 38.46
C GLY A 376 -5.59 35.63 39.90
N SER A 377 -6.05 34.41 40.15
CA SER A 377 -6.04 33.76 41.48
C SER A 377 -4.61 33.55 42.00
N ASN A 378 -4.36 33.90 43.27
CA ASN A 378 -3.10 33.60 43.99
C ASN A 378 -3.36 32.99 45.37
N ASN A 379 -4.45 32.23 45.51
CA ASN A 379 -4.91 31.66 46.77
C ASN A 379 -3.98 30.58 47.35
N VAL A 380 -3.20 29.93 46.50
CA VAL A 380 -2.27 28.84 46.85
C VAL A 380 -0.85 29.10 46.30
N GLY A 381 -0.53 30.35 45.98
CA GLY A 381 0.78 30.75 45.47
C GLY A 381 1.00 30.53 43.97
N GLN A 382 -0.05 30.25 43.18
CA GLN A 382 0.10 29.94 41.75
C GLN A 382 0.59 31.11 40.89
N LEU A 383 0.65 32.34 41.40
CA LEU A 383 1.33 33.45 40.72
C LEU A 383 2.79 33.65 41.17
N GLY A 384 3.42 32.69 41.87
CA GLY A 384 4.86 32.69 42.16
C GLY A 384 5.37 33.78 43.12
N GLN A 385 4.48 34.63 43.65
CA GLN A 385 4.86 35.80 44.44
C GLN A 385 4.36 35.80 45.89
N THR A 386 5.23 36.25 46.79
CA THR A 386 4.91 36.51 48.21
C THR A 386 4.04 37.77 48.43
N ALA A 387 4.30 38.87 47.69
CA ALA A 387 4.03 40.21 48.21
C ALA A 387 3.93 41.37 47.19
N THR A 388 2.85 41.44 46.38
CA THR A 388 2.41 42.69 45.73
C THR A 388 0.93 42.98 45.99
N GLY A 389 0.66 43.82 46.98
CA GLY A 389 -0.69 44.34 47.27
C GLY A 389 -1.60 43.40 48.06
N ASN A 390 -2.46 43.99 48.89
CA ASN A 390 -3.51 43.27 49.63
C ASN A 390 -4.80 43.20 48.78
N SER A 391 -4.66 42.70 47.55
CA SER A 391 -5.77 42.51 46.62
C SER A 391 -6.50 41.21 46.94
N TYR A 392 -7.81 41.32 47.16
CA TYR A 392 -8.67 40.19 47.52
C TYR A 392 -9.90 40.13 46.61
N ASP A 393 -10.34 38.91 46.29
CA ASP A 393 -11.64 38.67 45.66
C ASP A 393 -12.82 38.97 46.62
N SER A 394 -14.05 38.89 46.12
CA SER A 394 -15.26 39.15 46.91
C SER A 394 -15.52 38.15 48.06
N ALA A 395 -14.79 37.04 48.12
CA ALA A 395 -14.84 36.06 49.20
C ALA A 395 -13.66 36.18 50.20
N GLY A 396 -12.67 37.03 49.91
CA GLY A 396 -11.47 37.22 50.73
C GLY A 396 -10.26 36.37 50.31
N GLY A 397 -10.33 35.71 49.15
CA GLY A 397 -9.20 34.99 48.55
C GLY A 397 -8.17 35.95 47.93
N ARG A 398 -6.89 35.57 47.89
CA ARG A 398 -5.80 36.39 47.31
C ARG A 398 -5.85 36.38 45.79
N ILE A 399 -5.72 37.55 45.17
CA ILE A 399 -5.70 37.71 43.71
C ILE A 399 -4.71 38.79 43.27
N SER A 400 -4.29 38.80 42.01
CA SER A 400 -3.83 40.02 41.32
C SER A 400 -4.76 40.35 40.16
N THR A 401 -5.24 41.58 40.10
CA THR A 401 -6.07 42.10 38.98
C THR A 401 -5.24 42.74 37.87
N LEU A 402 -3.92 42.83 38.05
CA LEU A 402 -2.95 43.33 37.07
C LEU A 402 -1.87 42.26 36.82
N PRO A 403 -1.28 42.21 35.62
CA PRO A 403 -0.07 41.43 35.35
C PRO A 403 1.06 41.82 36.32
N VAL A 404 1.75 40.82 36.88
CA VAL A 404 2.91 41.03 37.76
C VAL A 404 4.08 40.14 37.34
N GLU A 405 5.28 40.71 37.37
CA GLU A 405 6.54 40.13 36.88
C GLU A 405 6.99 38.90 37.68
N ILE A 406 7.24 37.79 37.01
CA ILE A 406 7.73 36.55 37.61
C ILE A 406 9.21 36.40 37.26
N ASP A 407 10.08 36.97 38.10
CA ASP A 407 11.53 36.86 37.95
C ASP A 407 12.01 35.43 38.24
N LEU A 408 12.53 34.76 37.21
CA LEU A 408 13.20 33.46 37.30
C LEU A 408 14.74 33.58 37.20
N GLY A 409 15.29 34.81 37.15
CA GLY A 409 16.71 35.07 36.92
C GLY A 409 17.17 34.90 35.46
N GLN A 410 16.28 34.47 34.57
CA GLN A 410 16.46 34.31 33.13
C GLN A 410 15.18 34.71 32.39
N GLY A 411 15.28 34.96 31.09
CA GLY A 411 14.10 35.07 30.22
C GLY A 411 13.34 33.74 30.12
N VAL A 412 12.05 33.80 29.79
CA VAL A 412 11.14 32.65 29.70
C VAL A 412 10.92 32.24 28.24
N ALA A 413 10.91 30.92 28.03
CA ALA A 413 10.74 30.23 26.75
C ALA A 413 9.29 29.80 26.51
N SER A 414 8.63 29.22 27.51
CA SER A 414 7.22 28.79 27.45
C SER A 414 6.65 28.82 28.87
N VAL A 415 5.34 29.07 29.01
CA VAL A 415 4.62 29.04 30.28
C VAL A 415 3.33 28.23 30.12
N ALA A 416 3.06 27.35 31.07
CA ALA A 416 1.80 26.64 31.15
C ALA A 416 1.18 26.83 32.54
N VAL A 417 -0.13 27.04 32.58
CA VAL A 417 -0.89 27.49 33.75
C VAL A 417 -1.86 26.39 34.18
N GLY A 418 -1.73 25.90 35.41
CA GLY A 418 -2.67 24.96 36.01
C GLY A 418 -3.81 25.65 36.76
N LEU A 419 -4.73 24.87 37.33
CA LEU A 419 -5.77 25.39 38.23
C LEU A 419 -5.16 25.98 39.53
N ASN A 420 -4.10 25.35 40.04
CA ASN A 420 -3.56 25.60 41.38
C ASN A 420 -2.02 25.78 41.42
N HIS A 421 -1.35 25.64 40.29
CA HIS A 421 0.10 25.73 40.16
C HIS A 421 0.42 26.17 38.72
N THR A 422 1.62 26.67 38.48
CA THR A 422 2.07 27.15 37.16
C THR A 422 3.50 26.69 36.95
N CYS A 423 3.89 26.43 35.71
CA CYS A 423 5.24 26.05 35.33
C CYS A 423 5.71 26.87 34.13
N ALA A 424 7.01 27.13 34.05
CA ALA A 424 7.64 27.80 32.92
C ALA A 424 9.02 27.20 32.65
N ILE A 425 9.39 27.13 31.37
CA ILE A 425 10.73 26.78 30.92
C ILE A 425 11.49 28.08 30.65
N THR A 426 12.74 28.22 31.10
CA THR A 426 13.57 29.39 30.79
C THR A 426 14.28 29.26 29.44
N LEU A 427 14.85 30.36 28.94
CA LEU A 427 15.79 30.36 27.81
C LEU A 427 17.09 29.58 28.09
N ALA A 428 17.30 29.07 29.32
CA ALA A 428 18.39 28.18 29.69
C ALA A 428 17.94 26.71 29.79
N GLU A 429 16.76 26.38 29.25
CA GLU A 429 16.11 25.05 29.30
C GLU A 429 15.82 24.55 30.73
N GLU A 430 15.74 25.45 31.71
CA GLU A 430 15.41 25.11 33.09
C GLU A 430 13.89 25.14 33.31
N LEU A 431 13.31 24.02 33.74
CA LEU A 431 11.89 23.95 34.14
C LEU A 431 11.70 24.43 35.58
N PHE A 432 10.93 25.49 35.77
CA PHE A 432 10.49 25.97 37.09
C PHE A 432 8.99 25.74 37.28
N CYS A 433 8.57 25.28 38.45
CA CYS A 433 7.17 25.13 38.83
C CYS A 433 6.89 25.73 40.22
N TRP A 434 5.70 26.32 40.41
CA TRP A 434 5.33 26.99 41.68
C TRP A 434 3.82 26.94 41.98
N GLY A 435 3.47 27.15 43.25
CA GLY A 435 2.09 27.18 43.75
C GLY A 435 1.75 26.02 44.70
N ARG A 436 0.56 25.43 44.53
CA ARG A 436 0.06 24.32 45.35
C ARG A 436 0.96 23.09 45.15
N ASN A 437 1.45 22.52 46.24
CA ASN A 437 2.34 21.34 46.22
C ASN A 437 1.93 20.24 47.21
N ASN A 438 0.63 20.13 47.54
CA ASN A 438 0.18 19.13 48.52
C ASN A 438 0.16 17.68 47.97
N TRP A 439 0.39 17.50 46.65
CA TRP A 439 0.49 16.21 45.98
C TRP A 439 1.80 16.02 45.21
N GLY A 440 2.72 16.99 45.23
CA GLY A 440 4.01 16.90 44.53
C GLY A 440 3.97 17.50 43.13
N GLN A 441 2.87 18.14 42.73
CA GLN A 441 2.63 18.60 41.35
C GLN A 441 3.66 19.61 40.82
N ILE A 442 4.44 20.27 41.67
CA ILE A 442 5.56 21.14 41.22
C ILE A 442 6.93 20.44 41.22
N GLY A 443 6.99 19.11 41.40
CA GLY A 443 8.16 18.28 41.09
C GLY A 443 9.40 18.40 42.00
N ILE A 444 9.45 19.34 42.93
CA ILE A 444 10.67 19.70 43.69
C ILE A 444 11.09 18.73 44.82
N GLY A 445 10.80 17.44 44.71
CA GLY A 445 11.25 16.42 45.66
C GLY A 445 10.60 16.48 47.05
N ASN A 446 9.48 17.20 47.24
CA ASN A 446 8.81 17.35 48.54
C ASN A 446 7.32 17.77 48.44
N PHE A 447 6.60 17.77 49.58
CA PHE A 447 5.22 18.30 49.74
C PHE A 447 5.14 19.57 50.61
N SER A 448 6.06 20.53 50.46
CA SER A 448 5.99 21.80 51.19
C SER A 448 4.68 22.51 50.89
N TYR A 449 3.93 22.90 51.91
CA TYR A 449 2.65 23.60 51.74
C TYR A 449 2.90 25.06 51.31
N SER A 450 3.19 25.25 50.01
CA SER A 450 3.30 26.54 49.31
C SER A 450 3.98 27.66 50.12
N GLU A 451 5.30 27.56 50.36
CA GLU A 451 6.08 28.73 50.78
C GLU A 451 6.29 29.62 49.53
N PRO A 452 5.67 30.81 49.46
CA PRO A 452 5.45 31.51 48.18
C PRO A 452 6.68 32.29 47.67
N SER A 453 7.89 31.82 47.98
CA SER A 453 9.18 32.49 47.71
C SER A 453 10.21 31.64 46.97
N ASN A 454 9.92 30.37 46.67
CA ASN A 454 10.78 29.53 45.84
C ASN A 454 9.99 29.09 44.60
N ASN A 455 10.29 29.71 43.45
CA ASN A 455 10.02 29.10 42.16
C ASN A 455 10.91 27.86 42.07
N GLY A 456 10.30 26.70 41.94
CA GLY A 456 10.96 25.43 42.16
C GLY A 456 11.58 24.87 40.90
N LEU A 457 12.91 24.82 40.82
CA LEU A 457 13.61 24.12 39.73
C LEU A 457 13.26 22.61 39.78
N VAL A 458 12.84 22.07 38.64
CA VAL A 458 12.36 20.70 38.49
C VAL A 458 13.41 19.85 37.76
N ASP A 459 14.08 18.97 38.49
CA ASP A 459 14.91 17.92 37.90
C ASP A 459 14.01 16.82 37.31
N LEU A 460 13.93 16.75 35.98
CA LEU A 460 13.18 15.72 35.25
C LEU A 460 13.77 14.31 35.38
N GLY A 461 14.94 14.17 36.00
CA GLY A 461 15.65 12.91 36.23
C GLY A 461 16.61 12.54 35.11
N PRO A 462 17.46 11.53 35.34
CA PRO A 462 18.50 11.12 34.39
C PRO A 462 17.94 10.56 33.08
N THR A 463 18.82 10.39 32.09
CA THR A 463 18.50 9.88 30.74
C THR A 463 17.93 8.46 30.69
N ASP A 464 18.26 7.58 31.66
CA ASP A 464 17.86 6.17 31.66
C ASP A 464 17.34 5.69 33.03
N TRP A 465 16.43 4.70 33.00
CA TRP A 465 15.91 3.95 34.15
C TRP A 465 16.18 2.45 33.96
N ALA A 466 17.44 2.04 34.14
CA ALA A 466 17.85 0.64 34.26
C ALA A 466 17.35 -0.05 35.55
N CYS A 467 16.02 -0.14 35.74
CA CYS A 467 15.39 -0.83 36.87
C CYS A 467 14.24 -1.75 36.43
N THR A 468 14.64 -2.83 35.76
CA THR A 468 13.80 -3.95 35.31
C THR A 468 13.35 -4.87 36.46
N GLY A 469 12.41 -4.39 37.27
CA GLY A 469 11.37 -5.25 37.84
C GLY A 469 11.57 -5.87 39.24
N ASN A 470 12.62 -5.54 40.00
CA ASN A 470 12.75 -5.97 41.41
C ASN A 470 13.48 -4.93 42.30
N CYS A 471 12.88 -3.76 42.49
CA CYS A 471 13.38 -2.76 43.43
C CYS A 471 13.07 -3.17 44.88
N LEU A 472 14.04 -3.77 45.57
CA LEU A 472 14.01 -3.90 47.04
C LEU A 472 14.16 -2.51 47.69
N PRO A 473 13.51 -2.26 48.84
CA PRO A 473 13.58 -0.96 49.50
C PRO A 473 15.00 -0.69 50.04
N GLY A 474 15.74 0.20 49.38
CA GLY A 474 17.10 0.60 49.79
C GLY A 474 18.03 1.07 48.67
N PHE A 475 17.68 0.89 47.39
CA PHE A 475 18.47 1.45 46.28
C PHE A 475 18.14 2.92 46.00
N THR A 476 19.18 3.72 45.77
CA THR A 476 19.10 5.07 45.21
C THR A 476 19.57 5.05 43.75
N PRO A 477 19.00 5.85 42.84
CA PRO A 477 19.54 6.02 41.49
C PRO A 477 21.01 6.47 41.50
N ASN A 478 21.76 6.09 40.46
CA ASN A 478 23.17 6.44 40.35
C ASN A 478 23.32 7.91 39.91
N SER A 479 23.81 8.77 40.80
CA SER A 479 23.81 10.24 40.63
C SER A 479 24.94 10.76 39.72
N SER A 480 25.13 10.11 38.57
CA SER A 480 26.25 10.37 37.63
C SER A 480 25.83 10.46 36.17
N LEU A 481 24.55 10.29 35.85
CA LEU A 481 23.97 10.57 34.53
C LEU A 481 23.42 12.01 34.51
N PRO A 482 23.48 12.72 33.37
CA PRO A 482 22.90 14.05 33.25
C PRO A 482 21.37 14.00 33.36
N SER A 483 20.79 15.03 33.98
CA SER A 483 19.35 15.29 34.01
C SER A 483 18.86 15.69 32.61
N GLN A 484 17.68 15.22 32.22
CA GLN A 484 17.10 15.55 30.91
C GLN A 484 16.45 16.93 30.87
N ALA A 485 16.61 17.63 29.74
CA ALA A 485 15.98 18.92 29.49
C ALA A 485 14.48 18.75 29.16
N PRO A 486 13.62 19.73 29.53
CA PRO A 486 12.26 19.82 29.03
C PRO A 486 12.28 20.07 27.51
N GLY A 487 11.36 19.45 26.79
CA GLY A 487 11.22 19.68 25.35
C GLY A 487 10.62 21.06 25.07
N LEU A 488 11.10 21.69 24.00
CA LEU A 488 10.55 22.91 23.44
C LEU A 488 10.20 22.63 21.97
N SER A 489 9.10 23.21 21.48
CA SER A 489 8.85 23.29 20.04
C SER A 489 9.60 24.49 19.46
N ASP A 490 10.03 24.38 18.22
CA ASP A 490 10.55 25.52 17.46
C ASP A 490 9.46 26.61 17.26
N ARG A 491 9.89 27.81 16.89
CA ARG A 491 9.08 28.98 16.56
C ARG A 491 9.51 29.69 15.27
N ASP A 492 10.58 29.23 14.64
CA ASP A 492 11.06 29.67 13.32
C ASP A 492 11.53 28.39 12.56
N PRO A 493 10.60 27.50 12.15
CA PRO A 493 10.93 26.16 11.65
C PRO A 493 11.70 26.15 10.32
N ASP A 494 11.75 27.27 9.61
CA ASP A 494 12.54 27.49 8.40
C ASP A 494 13.77 28.39 8.57
N GLY A 495 13.93 29.03 9.73
CA GLY A 495 15.16 29.72 10.14
C GLY A 495 15.44 31.02 9.40
N ASP A 496 14.40 31.65 8.82
CA ASP A 496 14.54 32.89 8.04
C ASP A 496 14.72 34.14 8.94
N GLY A 497 14.41 34.01 10.24
CA GLY A 497 14.47 35.07 11.25
C GLY A 497 13.11 35.70 11.58
N ILE A 498 12.02 35.25 10.97
CA ILE A 498 10.65 35.69 11.23
C ILE A 498 9.89 34.55 11.94
N MET A 499 9.55 34.74 13.22
CA MET A 499 8.77 33.75 13.97
C MET A 499 7.45 33.42 13.24
N SER A 500 7.02 32.15 13.23
CA SER A 500 5.83 31.67 12.49
C SER A 500 4.51 32.35 12.83
N LEU A 501 4.45 33.09 13.93
CA LEU A 501 3.31 33.95 14.31
C LEU A 501 3.17 35.19 13.41
N PHE A 502 4.23 35.55 12.69
CA PHE A 502 4.36 36.74 11.85
C PHE A 502 4.87 36.44 10.43
N ASP A 503 5.26 35.20 10.14
CA ASP A 503 5.68 34.76 8.81
C ASP A 503 4.50 34.25 7.93
N SER A 504 4.79 33.98 6.66
CA SER A 504 3.91 33.67 5.54
C SER A 504 4.23 32.34 4.83
N HIS A 505 5.38 31.70 5.08
CA HIS A 505 5.85 30.44 4.49
C HIS A 505 6.60 29.53 5.50
N PRO A 506 6.07 29.27 6.73
CA PRO A 506 6.87 28.87 7.91
C PRO A 506 7.37 27.41 7.97
N LEU A 507 7.81 26.82 6.84
CA LEU A 507 8.23 25.42 6.70
C LEU A 507 9.28 25.21 5.58
N ILE A 508 10.37 24.49 5.87
CA ILE A 508 11.47 24.24 4.93
C ILE A 508 11.07 23.32 3.76
N SER A 509 11.47 23.68 2.54
CA SER A 509 11.33 22.83 1.34
C SER A 509 12.63 22.19 0.80
N ASP A 510 13.82 22.62 1.26
CA ASP A 510 15.12 22.12 0.82
C ASP A 510 16.09 21.94 2.01
N CYS A 511 16.19 20.71 2.55
CA CYS A 511 17.10 20.41 3.67
C CYS A 511 18.57 20.32 3.23
N GLU A 512 19.50 20.76 4.08
CA GLU A 512 20.95 20.59 3.85
C GLU A 512 21.42 19.14 4.10
N ALA A 513 22.60 18.78 3.59
CA ALA A 513 23.24 17.51 3.91
C ALA A 513 23.39 17.34 5.43
N GLY A 514 23.02 16.16 5.93
CA GLY A 514 22.80 15.88 7.35
C GLY A 514 21.32 15.78 7.74
N TYR A 515 20.42 16.30 6.91
CA TYR A 515 18.98 16.39 7.20
C TYR A 515 18.13 15.94 6.00
N PHE A 516 16.96 15.35 6.26
CA PHE A 516 16.04 14.84 5.24
C PHE A 516 14.58 15.22 5.54
N SER A 517 13.72 15.33 4.52
CA SER A 517 12.28 15.58 4.72
C SER A 517 11.41 14.57 4.00
N THR A 518 10.38 14.06 4.66
CA THR A 518 9.45 13.07 4.09
C THR A 518 8.20 13.68 3.48
N ASP A 519 7.81 14.88 3.91
CA ASP A 519 6.50 15.49 3.65
C ASP A 519 6.48 17.02 3.86
N ASN A 520 7.63 17.70 3.79
CA ASN A 520 7.80 19.16 4.01
C ASN A 520 7.29 19.67 5.38
N THR A 521 7.21 18.79 6.37
CA THR A 521 6.86 19.15 7.77
C THR A 521 8.05 19.68 8.58
N GLY A 522 9.23 19.78 7.95
CA GLY A 522 10.49 20.17 8.56
C GLY A 522 11.66 19.33 8.03
N CYS A 523 12.87 19.63 8.50
CA CYS A 523 14.09 18.90 8.16
C CYS A 523 14.51 18.00 9.32
N ILE A 524 14.28 16.70 9.17
CA ILE A 524 14.60 15.68 10.15
C ILE A 524 16.11 15.46 10.11
N ALA A 525 16.78 15.71 11.22
CA ALA A 525 18.19 15.37 11.40
C ALA A 525 18.42 13.87 11.18
N ALA A 526 19.51 13.47 10.52
CA ALA A 526 19.94 12.08 10.56
C ALA A 526 20.15 11.65 12.02
N ASP A 527 19.61 10.50 12.42
CA ASP A 527 19.75 9.97 13.77
C ASP A 527 21.22 9.67 14.09
N PRO A 528 21.63 9.62 15.37
CA PRO A 528 22.93 9.06 15.74
C PRO A 528 23.12 7.66 15.12
N GLY A 529 24.31 7.40 14.58
CA GLY A 529 24.58 6.23 13.75
C GLY A 529 23.94 6.27 12.35
N HIS A 530 23.46 7.41 11.86
CA HIS A 530 23.00 7.61 10.49
C HIS A 530 23.61 8.89 9.90
N TYR A 531 23.50 9.04 8.57
CA TYR A 531 23.94 10.22 7.84
C TYR A 531 23.07 10.52 6.61
N VAL A 532 23.14 11.75 6.10
CA VAL A 532 22.50 12.18 4.84
C VAL A 532 23.52 12.93 3.97
N PRO A 533 24.03 12.35 2.87
CA PRO A 533 25.23 12.86 2.17
C PRO A 533 24.99 14.05 1.21
N SER A 534 23.76 14.57 1.10
CA SER A 534 23.42 15.63 0.14
C SER A 534 22.10 16.30 0.50
N SER A 535 21.88 17.52 0.03
CA SER A 535 20.64 18.28 0.25
C SER A 535 19.44 17.70 -0.52
N GLY A 536 18.23 18.05 -0.07
CA GLY A 536 16.95 17.64 -0.70
C GLY A 536 16.64 16.14 -0.63
N GLN A 537 17.30 15.41 0.27
CA GLN A 537 17.07 13.97 0.47
C GLN A 537 15.78 13.71 1.27
N THR A 538 15.16 12.56 1.02
CA THR A 538 13.89 12.15 1.67
C THR A 538 14.04 10.94 2.59
N SER A 539 15.28 10.49 2.84
CA SER A 539 15.61 9.41 3.77
C SER A 539 17.08 9.46 4.22
N GLN A 540 17.32 9.14 5.49
CA GLN A 540 18.65 8.89 6.06
C GLN A 540 19.25 7.51 5.69
N ILE A 541 20.58 7.41 5.82
CA ILE A 541 21.38 6.21 5.51
C ILE A 541 22.11 5.77 6.80
N PRO A 542 22.06 4.49 7.20
CA PRO A 542 22.79 4.02 8.40
C PRO A 542 24.31 4.05 8.21
N CYS A 543 25.04 4.40 9.26
CA CYS A 543 26.50 4.40 9.28
C CYS A 543 27.06 2.99 9.08
N PRO A 544 28.00 2.78 8.14
CA PRO A 544 28.59 1.48 7.88
C PRO A 544 29.41 0.98 9.08
N ILE A 545 29.52 -0.34 9.20
CA ILE A 545 30.32 -1.03 10.21
C ILE A 545 31.75 -0.46 10.28
N GLY A 546 32.28 -0.28 11.49
CA GLY A 546 33.59 0.36 11.72
C GLY A 546 33.52 1.88 11.89
N THR A 547 32.57 2.54 11.24
CA THR A 547 32.25 3.94 11.52
C THR A 547 31.25 4.06 12.68
N TYR A 548 31.25 5.21 13.35
CA TYR A 548 30.25 5.62 14.31
C TYR A 548 29.87 7.09 14.10
N GLN A 549 28.72 7.48 14.63
CA GLN A 549 28.30 8.88 14.62
C GLN A 549 27.51 9.19 15.91
N PRO A 550 28.15 9.82 16.93
CA PRO A 550 27.50 10.12 18.21
C PRO A 550 26.42 11.18 18.12
N ASN A 551 26.49 12.05 17.12
CA ASN A 551 25.67 13.25 17.00
C ASN A 551 24.61 13.07 15.91
N SER A 552 23.46 13.73 16.06
CA SER A 552 22.46 13.83 14.99
C SER A 552 22.82 14.90 13.95
N GLY A 553 22.15 14.87 12.80
CA GLY A 553 22.24 15.93 11.77
C GLY A 553 23.48 15.86 10.88
N GLN A 554 24.09 14.68 10.73
CA GLN A 554 25.45 14.54 10.20
C GLN A 554 25.46 14.10 8.73
N SER A 555 26.33 14.73 7.92
CA SER A 555 26.43 14.45 6.49
C SER A 555 27.33 13.26 6.12
N GLU A 556 28.11 12.77 7.09
CA GLU A 556 28.96 11.57 6.99
C GLU A 556 29.19 10.92 8.38
N CYS A 557 29.84 9.76 8.41
CA CYS A 557 30.13 9.00 9.64
C CYS A 557 31.65 8.96 9.91
N MET A 558 32.07 8.95 11.17
CA MET A 558 33.48 8.97 11.56
C MET A 558 34.02 7.56 11.74
N ASP A 559 35.22 7.28 11.22
CA ASP A 559 35.98 6.08 11.57
C ASP A 559 36.22 6.00 13.09
N ALA A 560 36.18 4.79 13.67
CA ALA A 560 36.79 4.53 14.97
C ALA A 560 38.26 4.99 14.97
N SER A 561 38.76 5.51 16.08
CA SER A 561 40.15 5.97 16.24
C SER A 561 41.09 4.81 16.56
N PRO A 562 42.37 4.84 16.14
CA PRO A 562 43.38 3.90 16.66
C PRO A 562 43.39 3.86 18.20
N GLY A 563 43.60 2.67 18.75
CA GLY A 563 43.39 2.32 20.15
C GLY A 563 41.92 2.00 20.52
N HIS A 564 40.97 2.17 19.59
CA HIS A 564 39.52 2.13 19.86
C HIS A 564 38.68 1.41 18.79
N TYR A 565 37.47 0.96 19.14
CA TYR A 565 36.55 0.22 18.26
C TYR A 565 35.06 0.51 18.51
N THR A 566 34.20 0.20 17.55
CA THR A 566 32.73 0.34 17.59
C THR A 566 32.02 -1.03 17.65
N ILE A 567 30.69 -1.11 17.78
CA ILE A 567 29.97 -2.39 17.96
C ILE A 567 28.85 -2.55 16.91
N VAL A 568 28.71 -3.76 16.36
CA VAL A 568 27.73 -4.17 15.33
C VAL A 568 26.35 -4.48 15.94
N PRO A 569 25.20 -4.21 15.25
CA PRO A 569 25.03 -3.83 13.84
C PRO A 569 25.46 -2.42 13.43
N ILE A 570 25.27 -2.12 12.13
CA ILE A 570 25.31 -0.76 11.58
C ILE A 570 24.52 0.24 12.44
N SER A 571 24.92 1.51 12.38
CA SER A 571 24.46 2.60 13.26
C SER A 571 25.05 2.62 14.67
N ALA A 572 26.37 2.39 14.78
CA ALA A 572 27.10 2.66 16.02
C ALA A 572 27.15 4.16 16.36
N THR A 573 27.07 4.48 17.66
CA THR A 573 27.06 5.86 18.18
C THR A 573 28.31 6.22 18.98
N GLU A 574 29.17 5.27 19.35
CA GLU A 574 30.33 5.52 20.22
C GLU A 574 31.49 4.53 19.96
N GLN A 575 32.66 4.82 20.55
CA GLN A 575 33.88 4.02 20.42
C GLN A 575 34.54 3.71 21.78
N TYR A 576 35.18 2.54 21.89
CA TYR A 576 35.66 1.94 23.14
C TYR A 576 37.18 1.70 23.12
N PRO A 577 37.95 2.07 24.17
CA PRO A 577 39.42 1.96 24.21
C PRO A 577 39.95 0.58 24.63
N CYS A 578 41.17 0.24 24.20
CA CYS A 578 41.88 -0.99 24.56
C CYS A 578 42.70 -0.90 25.87
N HIS A 579 42.90 -2.05 26.52
CA HIS A 579 43.57 -2.19 27.83
C HIS A 579 45.11 -2.16 27.74
N ALA A 580 45.82 -1.81 28.83
CA ALA A 580 47.27 -2.02 28.89
C ALA A 580 47.61 -3.51 28.79
N GLY A 581 48.70 -3.84 28.10
CA GLY A 581 48.94 -5.21 27.66
C GLY A 581 48.23 -5.56 26.34
N THR A 582 47.45 -4.64 25.76
CA THR A 582 46.84 -4.76 24.43
C THR A 582 47.01 -3.46 23.62
N TYR A 583 46.73 -3.50 22.32
CA TYR A 583 46.81 -2.38 21.39
C TYR A 583 45.79 -2.54 20.24
N LEU A 584 45.57 -1.50 19.44
CA LEU A 584 44.70 -1.57 18.24
C LEU A 584 45.13 -0.52 17.19
N PRO A 585 45.81 -0.88 16.09
CA PRO A 585 46.51 0.08 15.24
C PRO A 585 45.64 0.78 14.19
N SER A 586 44.51 0.19 13.81
CA SER A 586 43.69 0.66 12.69
C SER A 586 42.58 1.61 13.13
N SER A 587 42.22 2.55 12.25
CA SER A 587 40.93 3.25 12.33
C SER A 587 39.78 2.36 11.82
N GLY A 588 38.53 2.77 12.03
CA GLY A 588 37.35 2.12 11.42
C GLY A 588 37.10 0.68 11.88
N GLN A 589 37.48 0.32 13.11
CA GLN A 589 37.40 -1.06 13.64
C GLN A 589 36.11 -1.31 14.43
N TYR A 590 35.56 -2.52 14.35
CA TYR A 590 34.31 -2.90 15.02
C TYR A 590 34.32 -4.34 15.57
N ALA A 591 33.54 -4.59 16.62
CA ALA A 591 33.33 -5.91 17.22
C ALA A 591 31.88 -6.39 17.07
N GLU A 592 31.67 -7.70 16.95
CA GLU A 592 30.33 -8.32 16.89
C GLU A 592 29.95 -8.92 18.26
N ASN A 593 29.07 -8.24 19.01
CA ASN A 593 28.55 -8.61 20.34
C ASN A 593 29.59 -8.87 21.46
N ASP A 594 29.65 -7.97 22.46
CA ASP A 594 29.89 -8.40 23.84
C ASP A 594 28.55 -8.41 24.60
N THR A 595 28.13 -9.58 25.08
CA THR A 595 26.83 -9.77 25.73
C THR A 595 26.88 -9.40 27.23
N VAL A 596 27.08 -8.11 27.53
CA VAL A 596 27.03 -7.58 28.91
C VAL A 596 25.57 -7.44 29.38
N SER A 597 24.95 -8.59 29.66
CA SER A 597 23.75 -8.69 30.51
C SER A 597 24.11 -9.46 31.78
N GLY A 598 23.74 -8.92 32.94
CA GLY A 598 24.31 -9.32 34.22
C GLY A 598 24.04 -10.77 34.65
N TYR A 599 24.97 -11.29 35.46
CA TYR A 599 24.93 -12.58 36.17
C TYR A 599 25.09 -13.87 35.33
N ALA A 600 26.32 -14.16 34.90
CA ALA A 600 26.74 -15.52 34.53
C ALA A 600 28.11 -15.88 35.14
N PHE A 601 28.28 -17.15 35.52
CA PHE A 601 29.58 -17.76 35.83
C PHE A 601 30.03 -18.61 34.63
N ASP A 602 31.03 -18.15 33.86
CA ASP A 602 31.95 -19.02 33.11
C ASP A 602 33.38 -18.46 33.30
N THR A 603 34.38 -19.32 33.17
CA THR A 603 35.75 -19.10 33.69
C THR A 603 36.77 -19.06 32.57
N ARG A 604 36.76 -18.00 31.76
CA ARG A 604 37.72 -17.77 30.67
C ARG A 604 38.14 -16.32 30.64
N LEU A 605 39.45 -16.09 30.46
CA LEU A 605 40.09 -14.78 30.36
C LEU A 605 39.74 -13.79 31.50
N ILE A 606 40.08 -14.21 32.72
CA ILE A 606 40.32 -13.26 33.83
C ILE A 606 41.83 -13.14 33.97
N ASP A 607 42.37 -11.92 34.01
CA ASP A 607 43.76 -11.65 34.30
C ASP A 607 44.06 -11.81 35.83
N GLY A 608 45.22 -11.32 36.28
CA GLY A 608 45.56 -11.34 37.71
C GLY A 608 44.71 -10.42 38.60
N HIS A 609 43.93 -9.49 38.02
CA HIS A 609 43.27 -8.41 38.75
C HIS A 609 41.75 -8.23 38.52
N GLY A 610 41.15 -8.88 37.51
CA GLY A 610 39.72 -9.15 37.49
C GLY A 610 38.88 -8.38 36.46
N THR A 611 39.39 -8.07 35.26
CA THR A 611 38.62 -7.38 34.21
C THR A 611 38.69 -8.10 32.86
N LEU A 612 37.59 -8.08 32.11
CA LEU A 612 37.49 -8.65 30.75
C LEU A 612 38.03 -7.67 29.71
N VAL A 613 38.47 -8.19 28.56
CA VAL A 613 38.97 -7.42 27.41
C VAL A 613 38.23 -7.88 26.16
N ALA A 614 37.76 -6.94 25.34
CA ALA A 614 37.06 -7.24 24.09
C ALA A 614 38.01 -7.88 23.05
N GLU A 615 37.54 -8.88 22.30
CA GLU A 615 38.37 -9.73 21.43
C GLU A 615 39.10 -8.97 20.30
N ILE A 616 38.62 -7.77 19.93
CA ILE A 616 39.25 -6.91 18.92
C ILE A 616 40.52 -6.19 19.43
N CYS A 617 40.64 -6.01 20.75
CA CYS A 617 41.81 -5.37 21.35
C CYS A 617 42.98 -6.36 21.39
N ILE A 618 43.92 -6.19 20.46
CA ILE A 618 45.00 -7.13 20.19
C ILE A 618 45.91 -7.20 21.40
N SER A 619 45.87 -8.31 22.14
CA SER A 619 46.84 -8.54 23.23
C SER A 619 48.25 -8.50 22.67
N ASN A 620 49.13 -7.74 23.32
CA ASN A 620 50.50 -7.54 22.87
C ASN A 620 51.12 -8.88 22.51
N SER A 621 51.68 -8.94 21.32
CA SER A 621 52.54 -10.00 20.88
C SER A 621 53.54 -10.31 21.98
N PRO A 622 53.85 -11.59 22.21
CA PRO A 622 55.10 -11.95 22.87
C PRO A 622 56.26 -11.12 22.26
N GLY A 623 57.25 -10.77 23.08
CA GLY A 623 58.35 -9.92 22.65
C GLY A 623 58.05 -8.43 22.62
N HIS A 624 56.83 -8.01 22.98
CA HIS A 624 56.40 -6.61 22.97
C HIS A 624 55.67 -6.22 24.27
N TYR A 625 55.51 -4.92 24.50
CA TYR A 625 54.76 -4.36 25.63
C TYR A 625 54.04 -3.04 25.26
N SER A 626 53.00 -2.64 26.01
CA SER A 626 52.16 -1.47 25.73
C SER A 626 51.51 -0.92 27.00
N ASP A 627 51.04 0.32 26.94
CA ASP A 627 50.24 1.00 27.97
C ASP A 627 48.75 1.09 27.56
N PHE A 628 47.88 1.64 28.43
CA PHE A 628 46.43 1.75 28.16
C PHE A 628 46.13 2.63 26.94
N GLY A 629 45.17 2.20 26.10
CA GLY A 629 44.75 2.94 24.90
C GLY A 629 45.82 3.05 23.81
N SER A 630 46.86 2.20 23.84
CA SER A 630 47.94 2.26 22.87
C SER A 630 47.45 1.91 21.45
N PRO A 631 47.81 2.69 20.42
CA PRO A 631 47.62 2.29 19.03
C PRO A 631 48.63 1.21 18.61
N ASP A 632 49.81 1.15 19.24
CA ASP A 632 50.94 0.30 18.85
C ASP A 632 51.56 -0.45 20.05
N GLU A 633 52.30 -1.52 19.77
CA GLU A 633 53.11 -2.26 20.74
C GLU A 633 54.61 -2.01 20.60
N VAL A 634 55.37 -2.10 21.70
CA VAL A 634 56.78 -1.69 21.79
C VAL A 634 57.72 -2.90 21.92
N PRO A 635 58.70 -3.10 21.01
CA PRO A 635 59.51 -4.32 20.94
C PRO A 635 60.67 -4.44 21.95
N CYS A 636 60.89 -5.65 22.49
CA CYS A 636 62.03 -6.05 23.32
C CYS A 636 63.36 -6.04 22.54
N PRO A 637 64.47 -5.45 23.03
CA PRO A 637 65.69 -5.21 22.24
C PRO A 637 66.47 -6.49 21.82
N PRO A 638 67.35 -6.41 20.80
CA PRO A 638 68.18 -7.52 20.34
C PRO A 638 68.98 -8.21 21.45
N GLY A 639 69.14 -9.53 21.34
CA GLY A 639 69.69 -10.37 22.41
C GLY A 639 68.69 -10.70 23.54
N THR A 640 67.49 -10.10 23.52
CA THR A 640 66.43 -10.31 24.54
C THR A 640 65.09 -10.70 23.93
N TYR A 641 64.31 -11.49 24.66
CA TYR A 641 62.99 -11.99 24.26
C TYR A 641 61.95 -11.97 25.38
N GLN A 642 60.69 -12.19 25.06
CA GLN A 642 59.59 -12.26 26.03
C GLN A 642 58.51 -13.26 25.54
N PRO A 643 58.19 -14.35 26.26
CA PRO A 643 57.46 -15.49 25.69
C PRO A 643 55.93 -15.51 25.81
N ASN A 644 55.30 -14.54 26.49
CA ASN A 644 53.87 -14.61 26.85
C ASN A 644 53.13 -13.31 26.50
N PRO A 645 51.97 -13.34 25.82
CA PRO A 645 51.26 -12.13 25.44
C PRO A 645 50.73 -11.35 26.64
N GLY A 646 50.52 -10.04 26.47
CA GLY A 646 49.98 -9.16 27.53
C GLY A 646 50.93 -8.83 28.68
N TYR A 647 52.25 -8.92 28.46
CA TYR A 647 53.28 -8.63 29.45
C TYR A 647 53.86 -7.22 29.33
N THR A 648 54.72 -6.85 30.28
CA THR A 648 55.28 -5.49 30.45
C THR A 648 56.83 -5.41 30.50
N TYR A 649 57.60 -6.51 30.27
CA TYR A 649 59.08 -6.53 30.30
C TYR A 649 59.73 -7.83 29.72
N CYS A 650 61.07 -7.85 29.48
CA CYS A 650 61.84 -8.84 28.66
C CYS A 650 62.94 -9.68 29.40
N ILE A 651 63.59 -10.68 28.72
CA ILE A 651 64.49 -11.77 29.24
C ILE A 651 65.65 -12.14 28.24
N GLU A 652 66.66 -12.98 28.57
CA GLU A 652 67.95 -13.20 27.80
C GLU A 652 68.16 -14.62 27.16
N THR A 653 68.95 -14.77 26.06
CA THR A 653 69.11 -16.01 25.22
C THR A 653 70.34 -16.93 25.43
N THR A 654 70.26 -18.20 24.98
CA THR A 654 71.23 -19.32 25.15
C THR A 654 71.96 -19.77 23.85
N PRO A 655 72.98 -20.67 23.90
CA PRO A 655 73.80 -21.04 22.72
C PRO A 655 73.16 -22.10 21.81
N GLY A 656 73.42 -22.02 20.51
CA GLY A 656 72.65 -22.76 19.48
C GLY A 656 71.38 -22.02 19.05
N TYR A 657 71.08 -20.92 19.75
CA TYR A 657 69.93 -20.05 19.58
C TYR A 657 70.41 -18.59 19.50
N TYR A 658 69.55 -17.69 19.01
CA TYR A 658 69.82 -16.27 18.85
C TYR A 658 68.51 -15.47 18.83
N THR A 659 68.64 -14.14 18.89
CA THR A 659 67.53 -13.17 18.75
C THR A 659 68.06 -11.94 18.03
N GLY A 660 67.75 -11.84 16.74
CA GLY A 660 68.39 -10.89 15.81
C GLY A 660 67.98 -9.44 16.02
N ASP A 661 66.69 -9.21 16.08
CA ASP A 661 66.06 -7.90 15.97
C ASP A 661 65.46 -7.44 17.30
N SER A 662 64.70 -6.35 17.29
CA SER A 662 63.83 -6.01 18.42
C SER A 662 62.44 -6.62 18.23
N GLY A 663 61.88 -7.26 19.26
CA GLY A 663 60.52 -7.81 19.27
C GLY A 663 60.46 -9.31 19.56
N ASN A 664 61.55 -9.93 20.03
CA ASN A 664 61.67 -11.39 20.02
C ASN A 664 60.76 -12.10 21.04
N THR A 665 60.13 -13.19 20.61
CA THR A 665 59.16 -13.94 21.41
C THR A 665 59.82 -15.05 22.22
N GLY A 666 60.73 -15.78 21.60
CA GLY A 666 61.58 -16.79 22.22
C GLY A 666 63.05 -16.53 21.89
N GLU A 667 63.90 -17.43 22.36
CA GLU A 667 65.19 -17.65 21.73
C GLU A 667 64.98 -18.48 20.45
N THR A 668 65.44 -17.99 19.30
CA THR A 668 65.26 -18.64 18.00
C THR A 668 66.42 -19.61 17.75
N PRO A 669 66.20 -20.93 17.58
CA PRO A 669 67.28 -21.84 17.21
C PRO A 669 67.89 -21.44 15.87
N CYS A 670 69.15 -21.81 15.62
CA CYS A 670 69.65 -21.75 14.26
C CYS A 670 68.81 -22.66 13.35
N GLU A 671 68.19 -22.03 12.36
CA GLU A 671 67.38 -22.70 11.34
C GLU A 671 68.23 -23.68 10.53
N GLY A 672 67.58 -24.64 9.87
CA GLY A 672 68.27 -25.50 8.93
C GLY A 672 68.96 -24.66 7.84
N GLY A 673 70.11 -25.14 7.41
CA GLY A 673 71.05 -24.36 6.61
C GLY A 673 71.89 -23.37 7.42
N THR A 674 71.77 -23.30 8.75
CA THR A 674 72.58 -22.40 9.60
C THR A 674 73.10 -23.03 10.90
N TYR A 675 74.06 -22.38 11.58
CA TYR A 675 74.64 -22.81 12.87
C TYR A 675 75.24 -21.65 13.72
N GLN A 676 75.27 -21.77 15.07
CA GLN A 676 75.86 -20.78 16.02
C GLN A 676 76.32 -21.44 17.34
N PRO A 677 77.56 -21.23 17.80
CA PRO A 677 78.05 -21.79 19.07
C PRO A 677 77.91 -20.96 20.37
N ASN A 678 77.40 -19.71 20.37
CA ASN A 678 77.45 -18.80 21.56
C ASN A 678 76.08 -18.26 22.03
N PRO A 679 75.90 -17.89 23.33
CA PRO A 679 74.66 -17.33 23.90
C PRO A 679 74.58 -15.79 23.80
N GLY A 680 73.40 -15.22 24.01
CA GLY A 680 73.18 -13.76 23.99
C GLY A 680 73.41 -13.13 22.61
N GLN A 681 73.27 -13.91 21.53
CA GLN A 681 73.66 -13.52 20.18
C GLN A 681 72.46 -13.11 19.31
N SER A 682 72.77 -12.48 18.17
CA SER A 682 71.80 -11.91 17.23
C SER A 682 71.92 -12.45 15.79
N SER A 683 72.59 -13.59 15.55
CA SER A 683 72.66 -14.23 14.22
C SER A 683 73.26 -15.64 14.23
N CYS A 684 72.98 -16.44 13.18
CA CYS A 684 73.66 -17.71 12.85
C CYS A 684 74.46 -17.61 11.53
N PHE A 685 75.30 -18.61 11.24
CA PHE A 685 76.15 -18.70 10.03
C PHE A 685 75.60 -19.72 9.02
N SER A 686 75.57 -19.39 7.72
CA SER A 686 74.96 -20.23 6.67
C SER A 686 75.84 -21.39 6.14
N ALA A 687 75.18 -22.44 5.63
CA ALA A 687 75.73 -23.54 4.85
C ALA A 687 75.96 -23.16 3.36
N SER A 688 76.66 -24.01 2.60
CA SER A 688 77.11 -23.72 1.22
C SER A 688 76.27 -24.42 0.12
N PRO A 689 76.39 -24.01 -1.16
CA PRO A 689 75.83 -24.78 -2.28
C PRO A 689 76.40 -26.21 -2.35
N GLY A 690 75.61 -27.12 -2.90
CA GLY A 690 75.84 -28.58 -2.87
C GLY A 690 75.67 -29.23 -1.49
N HIS A 691 75.45 -28.42 -0.45
CA HIS A 691 75.35 -28.82 0.95
C HIS A 691 73.99 -28.43 1.56
N LYS A 692 73.74 -28.93 2.76
CA LYS A 692 72.62 -28.62 3.64
C LYS A 692 73.07 -28.53 5.10
N ALA A 693 72.25 -28.01 6.01
CA ALA A 693 72.44 -28.24 7.46
C ALA A 693 71.09 -28.47 8.16
N SER A 694 71.05 -29.30 9.19
CA SER A 694 69.81 -29.51 9.97
C SER A 694 69.57 -28.37 10.98
N PRO A 695 68.33 -28.13 11.44
CA PRO A 695 68.05 -27.17 12.52
C PRO A 695 68.80 -27.52 13.82
N ASN A 696 69.08 -26.50 14.62
CA ASN A 696 69.88 -26.55 15.86
C ASN A 696 71.32 -27.09 15.65
N SER A 697 71.81 -27.18 14.41
CA SER A 697 73.11 -27.76 14.12
C SER A 697 74.27 -26.86 14.55
N LEU A 698 75.44 -27.50 14.67
CA LEU A 698 76.73 -26.87 14.89
C LEU A 698 77.65 -26.98 13.64
N GLN A 699 77.14 -27.53 12.52
CA GLN A 699 77.86 -27.89 11.27
C GLN A 699 76.93 -28.15 10.05
N GLN A 700 77.48 -28.55 8.89
CA GLN A 700 76.77 -28.79 7.59
C GLN A 700 77.20 -30.11 6.89
N ASP A 701 76.36 -30.63 5.97
CA ASP A 701 76.42 -31.95 5.30
C ASP A 701 76.13 -31.87 3.76
N GLU A 702 76.25 -32.94 2.95
CA GLU A 702 76.15 -32.94 1.44
C GLU A 702 74.81 -33.46 0.83
N CYS A 703 74.52 -33.12 -0.44
CA CYS A 703 73.30 -33.49 -1.20
C CYS A 703 73.38 -34.73 -2.13
N THR A 704 72.23 -35.28 -2.57
CA THR A 704 72.12 -36.59 -3.28
C THR A 704 71.41 -36.53 -4.65
N PRO A 705 71.58 -37.52 -5.56
CA PRO A 705 70.88 -37.58 -6.84
C PRO A 705 69.34 -37.60 -6.70
N GLY A 706 68.65 -36.94 -7.63
CA GLY A 706 67.22 -36.59 -7.50
C GLY A 706 67.00 -35.28 -6.73
N THR A 707 68.02 -34.77 -6.02
CA THR A 707 68.03 -33.44 -5.39
C THR A 707 69.16 -32.56 -5.95
N TYR A 708 69.17 -31.27 -5.59
CA TYR A 708 70.24 -30.31 -5.82
C TYR A 708 70.28 -29.21 -4.72
N SER A 709 71.37 -28.46 -4.67
CA SER A 709 71.59 -27.31 -3.79
C SER A 709 72.39 -26.27 -4.56
N ASP A 710 71.69 -25.31 -5.14
CA ASP A 710 72.17 -24.20 -5.96
C ASP A 710 72.60 -22.96 -5.14
N GLU A 711 72.13 -22.85 -3.90
CA GLU A 711 72.20 -21.65 -3.06
C GLU A 711 72.87 -21.91 -1.70
N PHE A 712 73.24 -20.82 -1.00
CA PHE A 712 73.72 -20.89 0.38
C PHE A 712 72.53 -21.02 1.34
N GLY A 713 72.71 -21.71 2.47
CA GLY A 713 71.74 -21.74 3.57
C GLY A 713 70.58 -22.74 3.42
N LEU A 714 70.75 -23.84 2.66
CA LEU A 714 69.69 -24.85 2.52
C LEU A 714 69.58 -25.80 3.73
N GLU A 715 68.35 -26.04 4.21
CA GLU A 715 68.04 -27.02 5.26
C GLU A 715 68.05 -28.47 4.73
N GLU A 716 67.36 -28.65 3.61
CA GLU A 716 67.24 -29.88 2.86
C GLU A 716 67.52 -29.57 1.38
N CYS A 717 67.99 -30.57 0.63
CA CYS A 717 68.33 -30.40 -0.77
C CYS A 717 67.06 -30.36 -1.63
N LYS A 718 66.92 -29.35 -2.50
CA LYS A 718 65.76 -29.16 -3.38
C LYS A 718 65.58 -30.40 -4.26
N LEU A 719 64.38 -30.99 -4.31
CA LEU A 719 64.07 -32.04 -5.29
C LEU A 719 64.13 -31.44 -6.70
N ALA A 720 64.49 -32.24 -7.71
CA ALA A 720 64.31 -31.83 -9.10
C ALA A 720 62.82 -31.57 -9.38
N ASP A 721 62.49 -30.45 -10.03
CA ASP A 721 61.10 -30.03 -10.25
C ASP A 721 60.36 -30.93 -11.26
N PRO A 722 59.01 -30.95 -11.25
CA PRO A 722 58.23 -31.61 -12.29
C PRO A 722 58.59 -31.03 -13.67
N GLY A 723 58.91 -31.90 -14.64
CA GLY A 723 59.49 -31.55 -15.93
C GLY A 723 61.02 -31.48 -15.96
N TYR A 724 61.71 -31.72 -14.84
CA TYR A 724 63.17 -31.67 -14.69
C TYR A 724 63.73 -32.93 -14.00
N TYR A 725 65.06 -33.12 -14.06
CA TYR A 725 65.76 -34.23 -13.41
C TYR A 725 67.21 -33.91 -13.00
N THR A 726 67.76 -34.65 -12.02
CA THR A 726 69.19 -34.62 -11.63
C THR A 726 69.77 -36.03 -11.47
N THR A 727 71.09 -36.19 -11.60
CA THR A 727 71.76 -37.51 -11.63
C THR A 727 73.02 -37.64 -10.76
N GLU A 728 73.50 -36.58 -10.11
CA GLU A 728 74.80 -36.55 -9.40
C GLU A 728 74.66 -36.16 -7.92
N PHE A 729 75.66 -36.52 -7.10
CA PHE A 729 75.78 -36.07 -5.70
C PHE A 729 76.33 -34.65 -5.64
N GLY A 730 75.91 -33.86 -4.63
CA GLY A 730 76.31 -32.45 -4.50
C GLY A 730 75.89 -31.56 -5.68
N ALA A 731 74.90 -32.00 -6.48
CA ALA A 731 74.45 -31.28 -7.67
C ALA A 731 73.97 -29.86 -7.33
N THR A 732 74.26 -28.91 -8.21
CA THR A 732 73.94 -27.48 -8.02
C THR A 732 72.96 -26.93 -9.07
N THR A 733 72.44 -27.77 -9.96
CA THR A 733 71.49 -27.40 -11.05
C THR A 733 70.67 -28.62 -11.49
N GLN A 734 69.51 -28.38 -12.10
CA GLN A 734 68.62 -29.39 -12.69
C GLN A 734 68.49 -29.29 -14.21
N THR A 735 68.09 -30.39 -14.87
CA THR A 735 68.03 -30.52 -16.35
C THR A 735 66.58 -30.71 -16.83
N PRO A 736 66.07 -29.93 -17.81
CA PRO A 736 64.70 -30.05 -18.32
C PRO A 736 64.48 -31.29 -19.21
N CYS A 737 63.25 -31.80 -19.23
CA CYS A 737 62.74 -32.71 -20.26
C CYS A 737 62.65 -32.04 -21.64
N LEU A 738 62.70 -32.82 -22.71
CA LEU A 738 62.59 -32.33 -24.09
C LEU A 738 61.12 -32.22 -24.55
N PRO A 739 60.79 -31.40 -25.57
CA PRO A 739 59.48 -31.44 -26.22
C PRO A 739 59.12 -32.84 -26.73
N GLY A 740 57.87 -33.24 -26.57
CA GLY A 740 57.41 -34.63 -26.73
C GLY A 740 57.62 -35.50 -25.48
N GLU A 741 58.36 -35.03 -24.48
CA GLU A 741 58.47 -35.66 -23.16
C GLU A 741 57.86 -34.76 -22.06
N TYR A 742 57.56 -35.38 -20.92
CA TYR A 742 57.09 -34.74 -19.70
C TYR A 742 57.51 -35.55 -18.46
N GLN A 743 57.46 -34.94 -17.29
CA GLN A 743 57.70 -35.63 -16.01
C GLN A 743 56.78 -35.06 -14.91
N PRO A 744 55.68 -35.74 -14.54
CA PRO A 744 54.67 -35.19 -13.63
C PRO A 744 55.04 -35.26 -12.14
N THR A 745 56.17 -35.85 -11.77
CA THR A 745 56.58 -36.01 -10.36
C THR A 745 57.96 -35.40 -10.09
N PRO A 746 58.15 -34.71 -8.95
CA PRO A 746 59.45 -34.16 -8.56
C PRO A 746 60.40 -35.26 -8.04
N GLY A 747 61.69 -34.92 -7.93
CA GLY A 747 62.74 -35.79 -7.39
C GLY A 747 63.29 -36.82 -8.37
N GLN A 748 62.95 -36.71 -9.65
CA GLN A 748 63.17 -37.76 -10.64
C GLN A 748 64.55 -37.70 -11.32
N THR A 749 64.90 -38.81 -11.97
CA THR A 749 66.19 -39.01 -12.65
C THR A 749 66.05 -39.17 -14.18
N SER A 750 64.82 -39.10 -14.72
CA SER A 750 64.51 -39.25 -16.14
C SER A 750 63.09 -38.77 -16.52
N CYS A 751 62.85 -38.58 -17.82
CA CYS A 751 61.60 -38.10 -18.41
C CYS A 751 60.81 -39.21 -19.13
N ILE A 752 59.56 -38.92 -19.56
CA ILE A 752 58.63 -39.89 -20.17
C ILE A 752 57.96 -39.27 -21.41
N ALA A 753 57.88 -39.98 -22.54
CA ALA A 753 57.20 -39.51 -23.75
C ALA A 753 55.66 -39.44 -23.61
N THR A 754 55.01 -38.49 -24.30
CA THR A 754 53.53 -38.33 -24.25
C THR A 754 52.76 -39.54 -24.80
N TYR A 755 51.50 -39.69 -24.37
CA TYR A 755 50.55 -40.69 -24.88
C TYR A 755 49.79 -40.18 -26.12
N PRO A 756 49.16 -41.08 -26.91
CA PRO A 756 48.31 -40.66 -28.03
C PRO A 756 47.19 -39.73 -27.58
N GLY A 757 46.73 -38.87 -28.49
CA GLY A 757 45.83 -37.77 -28.20
C GLY A 757 46.44 -36.62 -27.38
N HIS A 758 47.75 -36.68 -27.06
CA HIS A 758 48.41 -35.69 -26.21
C HIS A 758 49.81 -35.31 -26.70
N TYR A 759 50.18 -34.04 -26.52
CA TYR A 759 51.45 -33.45 -26.95
C TYR A 759 52.14 -32.62 -25.87
N SER A 760 53.43 -32.33 -26.03
CA SER A 760 54.13 -31.28 -25.27
C SER A 760 55.04 -30.45 -26.20
N SER A 761 54.73 -29.17 -26.34
CA SER A 761 55.44 -28.23 -27.23
C SER A 761 56.76 -27.73 -26.66
N ASP A 762 56.86 -27.60 -25.33
CA ASP A 762 57.90 -26.82 -24.67
C ASP A 762 58.83 -27.69 -23.80
N PRO A 763 60.14 -27.37 -23.72
CA PRO A 763 61.07 -28.05 -22.83
C PRO A 763 60.72 -27.79 -21.35
N GLY A 764 60.98 -28.76 -20.49
CA GLY A 764 60.74 -28.64 -19.05
C GLY A 764 59.28 -28.80 -18.62
N THR A 765 58.40 -29.33 -19.49
CA THR A 765 56.96 -29.41 -19.20
C THR A 765 56.63 -30.57 -18.23
N ALA A 766 55.87 -30.27 -17.17
CA ALA A 766 55.45 -31.25 -16.16
C ALA A 766 54.29 -32.16 -16.62
N HIS A 767 53.53 -31.75 -17.64
CA HIS A 767 52.26 -32.37 -18.06
C HIS A 767 52.19 -32.48 -19.58
N GLN A 768 51.26 -33.31 -20.09
CA GLN A 768 50.95 -33.42 -21.51
C GLN A 768 49.60 -32.75 -21.79
N ILE A 769 49.49 -32.04 -22.91
CA ILE A 769 48.31 -31.28 -23.34
C ILE A 769 47.48 -32.16 -24.27
N GLY A 770 46.18 -32.31 -24.02
CA GLY A 770 45.28 -33.06 -24.91
C GLY A 770 44.96 -32.28 -26.18
N CYS A 771 44.80 -32.98 -27.31
CA CYS A 771 44.37 -32.39 -28.58
C CYS A 771 43.02 -31.68 -28.44
N GLU A 772 42.88 -30.45 -28.97
CA GLU A 772 41.63 -29.69 -28.92
C GLU A 772 40.51 -30.41 -29.70
N PRO A 773 39.23 -30.24 -29.31
CA PRO A 773 38.10 -30.85 -30.02
C PRO A 773 38.10 -30.53 -31.52
N GLY A 774 37.90 -31.54 -32.36
CA GLY A 774 38.10 -31.46 -33.82
C GLY A 774 39.52 -31.81 -34.29
N THR A 775 40.47 -32.02 -33.38
CA THR A 775 41.81 -32.56 -33.65
C THR A 775 42.07 -33.87 -32.91
N PHE A 776 43.08 -34.64 -33.34
CA PHE A 776 43.48 -35.89 -32.69
C PHE A 776 44.96 -36.24 -32.96
N GLU A 777 45.53 -37.16 -32.20
CA GLU A 777 46.90 -37.67 -32.42
C GLU A 777 47.01 -39.17 -32.16
N THR A 778 47.68 -39.90 -33.05
CA THR A 778 47.77 -41.37 -33.04
C THR A 778 49.06 -41.91 -32.43
N GLU A 779 50.17 -41.16 -32.49
CA GLU A 779 51.49 -41.64 -32.05
C GLU A 779 51.86 -41.15 -30.62
N ARG A 780 53.09 -41.45 -30.16
CA ARG A 780 53.62 -41.07 -28.85
C ARG A 780 54.82 -40.15 -28.97
N GLY A 781 54.95 -39.23 -28.02
CA GLY A 781 56.01 -38.23 -28.02
C GLY A 781 55.74 -37.07 -28.99
N ALA A 782 54.47 -36.72 -29.19
CA ALA A 782 54.07 -35.67 -30.10
C ALA A 782 54.40 -34.27 -29.53
N THR A 783 54.81 -33.35 -30.40
CA THR A 783 55.03 -31.93 -30.08
C THR A 783 53.88 -31.02 -30.52
N SER A 784 52.93 -31.56 -31.30
CA SER A 784 51.67 -30.95 -31.72
C SER A 784 50.75 -32.05 -32.25
N CYS A 785 49.43 -31.90 -32.15
CA CYS A 785 48.48 -32.85 -32.76
C CYS A 785 48.42 -32.69 -34.28
N SER A 786 48.53 -33.79 -35.03
CA SER A 786 48.62 -33.79 -36.49
C SER A 786 47.32 -34.17 -37.22
N GLY A 787 46.37 -34.82 -36.54
CA GLY A 787 45.06 -35.21 -37.08
C GLY A 787 44.00 -34.13 -36.90
N VAL A 788 43.12 -34.00 -37.89
CA VAL A 788 41.95 -33.12 -37.91
C VAL A 788 40.75 -33.94 -38.40
N THR A 789 39.55 -33.72 -37.86
CA THR A 789 38.38 -34.53 -38.29
C THR A 789 37.93 -34.20 -39.70
N ASP A 790 37.55 -35.24 -40.45
CA ASP A 790 36.86 -35.13 -41.73
C ASP A 790 35.40 -34.69 -41.51
N PRO A 791 34.74 -34.08 -42.52
CA PRO A 791 33.29 -33.87 -42.49
C PRO A 791 32.53 -35.18 -42.22
N GLY A 792 31.41 -35.10 -41.49
CA GLY A 792 30.69 -36.27 -40.97
C GLY A 792 31.30 -36.88 -39.71
N HIS A 793 32.45 -36.39 -39.25
CA HIS A 793 33.16 -36.91 -38.08
C HIS A 793 33.52 -35.83 -37.05
N TYR A 794 33.59 -36.24 -35.79
CA TYR A 794 33.95 -35.39 -34.65
C TYR A 794 35.07 -36.00 -33.80
N SER A 795 35.71 -35.19 -32.95
CA SER A 795 36.64 -35.67 -31.92
C SER A 795 36.59 -34.78 -30.69
N GLN A 796 36.57 -35.40 -29.51
CA GLN A 796 36.56 -34.70 -28.22
C GLN A 796 37.98 -34.41 -27.72
N LEU A 797 38.10 -33.60 -26.67
CA LEU A 797 39.39 -33.21 -26.08
C LEU A 797 40.24 -34.44 -25.72
N GLY A 798 41.49 -34.47 -26.19
CA GLY A 798 42.44 -35.57 -25.94
C GLY A 798 42.20 -36.84 -26.78
N ALA A 799 41.39 -36.77 -27.84
CA ALA A 799 41.12 -37.91 -28.71
C ALA A 799 42.35 -38.40 -29.48
N SER A 800 42.45 -39.72 -29.66
CA SER A 800 43.47 -40.37 -30.51
C SER A 800 42.94 -40.84 -31.87
N SER A 801 41.66 -40.60 -32.16
CA SER A 801 41.00 -40.87 -33.44
C SER A 801 39.70 -40.08 -33.56
N GLN A 802 39.27 -39.78 -34.78
CA GLN A 802 37.92 -39.27 -35.06
C GLN A 802 36.83 -40.34 -34.89
N GLN A 803 35.58 -39.91 -34.70
CA GLN A 803 34.38 -40.74 -34.60
C GLN A 803 33.30 -40.27 -35.58
N GLU A 804 32.51 -41.17 -36.13
CA GLU A 804 31.38 -40.84 -37.03
C GLU A 804 30.21 -40.20 -36.26
N CYS A 805 29.49 -39.27 -36.87
CA CYS A 805 28.21 -38.79 -36.35
C CYS A 805 27.12 -39.87 -36.49
N GLU A 806 26.30 -40.06 -35.46
CA GLU A 806 25.22 -41.05 -35.43
C GLU A 806 23.89 -40.48 -36.00
N PRO A 807 22.95 -41.32 -36.46
CA PRO A 807 21.67 -40.87 -37.03
C PRO A 807 20.88 -39.96 -36.09
N GLY A 808 20.28 -38.92 -36.68
CA GLY A 808 19.77 -37.74 -35.98
C GLY A 808 20.78 -36.60 -35.85
N THR A 809 22.07 -36.84 -36.14
CA THR A 809 23.14 -35.83 -36.05
C THR A 809 24.01 -35.78 -37.30
N TYR A 810 24.55 -34.60 -37.63
CA TYR A 810 25.37 -34.36 -38.82
C TYR A 810 26.55 -33.41 -38.53
N ALA A 811 27.60 -33.49 -39.36
CA ALA A 811 28.77 -32.62 -39.27
C ALA A 811 29.13 -32.06 -40.66
N PRO A 812 28.69 -30.83 -41.01
CA PRO A 812 28.89 -30.26 -42.34
C PRO A 812 30.33 -29.83 -42.63
N TYR A 813 31.20 -29.76 -41.61
CA TYR A 813 32.57 -29.24 -41.72
C TYR A 813 33.60 -30.18 -41.10
N SER A 814 34.86 -30.04 -41.53
CA SER A 814 36.02 -30.62 -40.87
C SER A 814 36.34 -29.91 -39.55
N ALA A 815 37.12 -30.55 -38.68
CA ALA A 815 37.54 -30.02 -37.37
C ALA A 815 36.38 -29.75 -36.39
N MET A 816 35.31 -30.55 -36.43
CA MET A 816 34.18 -30.42 -35.51
C MET A 816 34.43 -31.15 -34.19
N GLY A 817 34.23 -30.45 -33.07
CA GLY A 817 34.36 -31.01 -31.73
C GLY A 817 33.24 -31.95 -31.32
N GLU A 818 32.02 -31.71 -31.83
CA GLU A 818 30.80 -32.50 -31.61
C GLU A 818 29.88 -32.39 -32.85
N CYS A 819 28.92 -33.31 -33.00
CA CYS A 819 27.95 -33.33 -34.10
C CYS A 819 26.74 -32.41 -33.85
N THR A 820 26.18 -31.82 -34.91
CA THR A 820 24.99 -30.95 -34.84
C THR A 820 23.71 -31.81 -34.89
N LEU A 821 22.70 -31.50 -34.08
CA LEU A 821 21.39 -32.17 -34.13
C LEU A 821 20.61 -31.75 -35.39
N SER A 822 19.78 -32.63 -35.95
CA SER A 822 18.80 -32.21 -36.97
C SER A 822 17.78 -31.21 -36.41
N ASP A 823 17.30 -30.28 -37.23
CA ASP A 823 16.25 -29.34 -36.86
C ASP A 823 14.85 -30.01 -36.86
N PRO A 824 13.88 -29.48 -36.11
CA PRO A 824 12.47 -29.82 -36.28
C PRO A 824 12.01 -29.60 -37.73
N GLY A 825 11.20 -30.52 -38.25
CA GLY A 825 10.82 -30.59 -39.66
C GLY A 825 11.83 -31.32 -40.55
N SER A 826 12.98 -31.72 -40.02
CA SER A 826 14.05 -32.44 -40.72
C SER A 826 14.50 -33.70 -39.96
N HIS A 827 15.23 -34.57 -40.66
CA HIS A 827 15.78 -35.82 -40.12
C HIS A 827 17.13 -36.16 -40.74
N VAL A 828 17.93 -36.98 -40.04
CA VAL A 828 19.23 -37.48 -40.51
C VAL A 828 19.26 -39.02 -40.39
N PRO A 829 19.02 -39.77 -41.47
CA PRO A 829 18.80 -41.23 -41.38
C PRO A 829 20.08 -42.09 -41.39
N LEU A 830 21.27 -41.52 -41.58
CA LEU A 830 22.53 -42.26 -41.79
C LEU A 830 23.68 -41.73 -40.92
N ASN A 831 24.60 -42.62 -40.56
CA ASN A 831 25.89 -42.29 -39.95
C ASN A 831 26.77 -41.44 -40.88
N ALA A 832 27.67 -40.65 -40.29
CA ALA A 832 28.60 -39.74 -40.98
C ALA A 832 27.94 -38.74 -41.95
N SER A 833 26.69 -38.37 -41.69
CA SER A 833 25.95 -37.42 -42.53
C SER A 833 26.54 -36.01 -42.50
N LEU A 834 26.56 -35.36 -43.66
CA LEU A 834 27.07 -33.99 -43.84
C LEU A 834 25.97 -32.92 -43.78
N ASP A 835 24.71 -33.33 -43.87
CA ASP A 835 23.54 -32.46 -44.00
C ASP A 835 22.29 -33.20 -43.50
N GLN A 836 21.18 -32.48 -43.37
CA GLN A 836 19.87 -32.97 -42.93
C GLN A 836 18.84 -32.94 -44.07
N LEU A 837 17.84 -33.82 -43.99
CA LEU A 837 16.79 -33.94 -45.01
C LEU A 837 15.43 -33.49 -44.44
N PRO A 838 14.68 -32.60 -45.13
CA PRO A 838 13.34 -32.22 -44.69
C PRO A 838 12.39 -33.43 -44.72
N CYS A 839 11.38 -33.41 -43.85
CA CYS A 839 10.34 -34.44 -43.87
C CYS A 839 9.53 -34.37 -45.17
N PRO A 840 9.23 -35.51 -45.81
CA PRO A 840 8.43 -35.53 -47.03
C PRO A 840 6.97 -35.12 -46.75
N PRO A 841 6.23 -34.59 -47.75
CA PRO A 841 4.79 -34.37 -47.64
C PRO A 841 4.05 -35.60 -47.12
N GLY A 842 3.05 -35.40 -46.27
CA GLY A 842 2.38 -36.47 -45.54
C GLY A 842 3.10 -36.93 -44.27
N GLN A 843 4.33 -36.48 -44.01
CA GLN A 843 5.05 -36.72 -42.76
C GLN A 843 5.44 -35.39 -42.07
N TYR A 844 5.79 -35.45 -40.78
CA TYR A 844 6.21 -34.29 -39.98
C TYR A 844 7.19 -34.71 -38.88
N GLN A 845 7.92 -33.76 -38.28
CA GLN A 845 8.78 -34.04 -37.12
C GLN A 845 8.85 -32.84 -36.16
N PRO A 846 8.24 -32.91 -34.95
CA PRO A 846 8.26 -31.79 -34.00
C PRO A 846 9.58 -31.64 -33.22
N ASN A 847 10.43 -32.67 -33.17
CA ASN A 847 11.62 -32.69 -32.31
C ASN A 847 12.92 -32.58 -33.13
N SER A 848 13.95 -31.97 -32.54
CA SER A 848 15.32 -31.98 -33.07
C SER A 848 16.02 -33.33 -32.83
N GLY A 849 17.08 -33.61 -33.59
CA GLY A 849 17.97 -34.75 -33.37
C GLY A 849 17.39 -36.11 -33.78
N GLN A 850 16.61 -36.16 -34.85
CA GLN A 850 15.78 -37.33 -35.20
C GLN A 850 16.23 -38.02 -36.48
N SER A 851 16.19 -39.35 -36.50
CA SER A 851 16.59 -40.16 -37.66
C SER A 851 15.46 -40.52 -38.62
N SER A 852 14.21 -40.19 -38.28
CA SER A 852 13.02 -40.40 -39.12
C SER A 852 11.91 -39.38 -38.82
N CYS A 853 10.99 -39.20 -39.76
CA CYS A 853 9.77 -38.41 -39.60
C CYS A 853 8.58 -39.30 -39.16
N LEU A 854 7.51 -38.66 -38.70
CA LEU A 854 6.25 -39.28 -38.28
C LEU A 854 5.18 -39.11 -39.37
N SER A 855 4.45 -40.18 -39.69
CA SER A 855 3.31 -40.13 -40.62
C SER A 855 2.17 -39.26 -40.06
N ALA A 856 1.56 -38.43 -40.91
CA ALA A 856 0.31 -37.75 -40.57
C ALA A 856 -0.83 -38.78 -40.40
N GLU A 857 -1.66 -38.58 -39.38
CA GLU A 857 -2.76 -39.47 -39.02
C GLU A 857 -4.02 -39.18 -39.88
N PRO A 858 -4.98 -40.13 -39.99
CA PRO A 858 -6.28 -39.86 -40.58
C PRO A 858 -6.95 -38.61 -39.97
N GLY A 859 -7.74 -37.91 -40.78
CA GLY A 859 -8.31 -36.61 -40.44
C GLY A 859 -7.30 -35.44 -40.48
N HIS A 860 -6.02 -35.71 -40.75
CA HIS A 860 -4.96 -34.70 -40.80
C HIS A 860 -4.17 -34.79 -42.11
N TYR A 861 -3.41 -33.73 -42.41
CA TYR A 861 -2.46 -33.69 -43.52
C TYR A 861 -1.15 -32.99 -43.13
N SER A 862 -0.09 -33.20 -43.91
CA SER A 862 1.21 -32.55 -43.68
C SER A 862 1.91 -32.11 -44.98
N GLY A 863 2.64 -31.00 -44.89
CA GLY A 863 3.48 -30.46 -45.97
C GLY A 863 4.95 -30.91 -45.89
N GLU A 864 5.74 -30.54 -46.89
CA GLU A 864 7.19 -30.75 -46.87
C GLU A 864 7.85 -29.90 -45.76
N GLY A 865 8.79 -30.49 -45.02
CA GLY A 865 9.51 -29.82 -43.92
C GLY A 865 8.65 -29.49 -42.70
N ALA A 866 7.45 -30.07 -42.56
CA ALA A 866 6.52 -29.69 -41.50
C ALA A 866 6.94 -30.17 -40.10
N THR A 867 6.76 -29.31 -39.11
CA THR A 867 6.97 -29.62 -37.68
C THR A 867 5.74 -30.25 -37.01
N GLN A 868 4.56 -30.13 -37.62
CA GLN A 868 3.27 -30.62 -37.09
C GLN A 868 2.30 -31.00 -38.21
N GLN A 869 1.42 -31.96 -37.95
CA GLN A 869 0.26 -32.27 -38.80
C GLN A 869 -0.88 -31.24 -38.60
N VAL A 870 -1.72 -31.06 -39.62
CA VAL A 870 -2.82 -30.08 -39.64
C VAL A 870 -4.16 -30.80 -39.83
N ALA A 871 -5.14 -30.53 -38.95
CA ALA A 871 -6.46 -31.16 -39.01
C ALA A 871 -7.31 -30.64 -40.18
N CYS A 872 -8.05 -31.55 -40.84
CA CYS A 872 -9.07 -31.20 -41.82
C CYS A 872 -10.16 -30.34 -41.18
N GLN A 873 -10.57 -29.27 -41.87
CA GLN A 873 -11.54 -28.31 -41.35
C GLN A 873 -12.98 -28.80 -41.59
N PRO A 874 -13.97 -28.36 -40.80
CA PRO A 874 -15.39 -28.70 -41.04
C PRO A 874 -15.80 -28.48 -42.50
N GLY A 875 -16.53 -29.45 -43.05
CA GLY A 875 -16.80 -29.58 -44.49
C GLY A 875 -15.76 -30.40 -45.25
N SER A 876 -14.65 -30.80 -44.62
CA SER A 876 -13.61 -31.65 -45.21
C SER A 876 -13.16 -32.78 -44.27
N PHE A 877 -12.76 -33.91 -44.84
CA PHE A 877 -12.34 -35.11 -44.12
C PHE A 877 -11.11 -35.75 -44.77
N GLN A 878 -10.50 -36.73 -44.09
CA GLN A 878 -9.45 -37.56 -44.69
C GLN A 878 -9.42 -38.96 -44.05
N SER A 879 -9.59 -40.00 -44.86
CA SER A 879 -9.67 -41.39 -44.39
C SER A 879 -8.31 -42.10 -44.27
N GLN A 880 -7.25 -41.57 -44.89
CA GLN A 880 -5.93 -42.20 -44.98
C GLN A 880 -4.85 -41.44 -44.20
N SER A 881 -3.87 -42.18 -43.67
CA SER A 881 -2.62 -41.63 -43.15
C SER A 881 -1.70 -41.15 -44.28
N GLU A 882 -0.73 -40.31 -43.95
CA GLU A 882 0.24 -39.70 -44.89
C GLU A 882 -0.39 -38.80 -45.97
N ALA A 883 -1.58 -38.27 -45.69
CA ALA A 883 -2.24 -37.35 -46.59
C ALA A 883 -1.52 -36.00 -46.70
N THR A 884 -1.57 -35.44 -47.90
CA THR A 884 -1.04 -34.10 -48.25
C THR A 884 -2.14 -33.04 -48.38
N SER A 885 -3.41 -33.45 -48.30
CA SER A 885 -4.60 -32.60 -48.37
C SER A 885 -5.86 -33.33 -47.87
N CYS A 886 -6.91 -32.57 -47.56
CA CYS A 886 -8.23 -33.08 -47.18
C CYS A 886 -9.20 -33.11 -48.37
N GLU A 887 -10.15 -34.04 -48.35
CA GLU A 887 -11.23 -34.17 -49.33
C GLU A 887 -12.51 -33.46 -48.82
N LEU A 888 -13.34 -32.91 -49.72
CA LEU A 888 -14.59 -32.24 -49.34
C LEU A 888 -15.73 -33.25 -49.16
N ALA A 889 -16.63 -32.97 -48.21
CA ALA A 889 -17.88 -33.72 -48.03
C ALA A 889 -18.70 -33.75 -49.33
N GLN A 890 -19.30 -34.90 -49.66
CA GLN A 890 -20.03 -35.10 -50.91
C GLN A 890 -21.45 -34.50 -50.85
N PRO A 891 -22.06 -34.10 -51.98
CA PRO A 891 -23.48 -33.74 -52.03
C PRO A 891 -24.35 -34.89 -51.49
N GLY A 892 -25.35 -34.55 -50.67
CA GLY A 892 -26.12 -35.48 -49.85
C GLY A 892 -25.52 -35.72 -48.45
N ASN A 893 -24.27 -35.35 -48.21
CA ASN A 893 -23.54 -35.54 -46.96
C ASN A 893 -23.07 -34.20 -46.35
N PHE A 894 -22.51 -34.26 -45.13
CA PHE A 894 -21.94 -33.14 -44.40
C PHE A 894 -20.84 -33.57 -43.42
N VAL A 895 -19.99 -32.61 -42.99
CA VAL A 895 -18.96 -32.80 -41.95
C VAL A 895 -18.97 -31.64 -40.96
N ILE A 896 -19.33 -31.89 -39.69
CA ILE A 896 -19.32 -30.87 -38.62
C ILE A 896 -17.95 -30.75 -37.94
N GLU A 897 -17.25 -31.87 -37.72
CA GLU A 897 -16.09 -31.91 -36.82
C GLU A 897 -14.77 -31.68 -37.58
N SER A 898 -13.84 -30.98 -36.94
CA SER A 898 -12.47 -30.82 -37.43
C SER A 898 -11.68 -32.09 -37.13
N GLY A 899 -10.91 -32.59 -38.09
CA GLY A 899 -10.21 -33.88 -37.99
C GLY A 899 -11.07 -35.09 -38.38
N ALA A 900 -12.20 -34.90 -39.06
CA ALA A 900 -13.09 -35.99 -39.49
C ALA A 900 -12.40 -36.96 -40.47
N THR A 901 -12.72 -38.24 -40.35
CA THR A 901 -12.19 -39.33 -41.22
C THR A 901 -13.15 -39.81 -42.30
N GLU A 902 -14.41 -39.39 -42.24
CA GLU A 902 -15.51 -39.73 -43.16
C GLU A 902 -16.57 -38.61 -43.17
N ASP A 903 -17.45 -38.58 -44.18
CA ASP A 903 -18.58 -37.66 -44.26
C ASP A 903 -19.93 -38.35 -43.95
N THR A 904 -20.85 -37.60 -43.33
CA THR A 904 -22.11 -38.15 -42.78
C THR A 904 -23.30 -37.82 -43.69
N PRO A 905 -24.15 -38.80 -44.08
CA PRO A 905 -25.31 -38.53 -44.93
C PRO A 905 -26.43 -37.77 -44.21
N CYS A 906 -27.09 -36.85 -44.91
CA CYS A 906 -28.27 -36.14 -44.44
C CYS A 906 -29.44 -37.10 -44.15
N GLY A 907 -30.24 -36.79 -43.12
CA GLY A 907 -31.37 -37.64 -42.70
C GLY A 907 -32.63 -37.48 -43.58
N PRO A 908 -33.57 -38.43 -43.54
CA PRO A 908 -34.89 -38.26 -44.16
C PRO A 908 -35.60 -37.00 -43.61
N GLY A 909 -36.23 -36.24 -44.50
CA GLY A 909 -36.75 -34.90 -44.25
C GLY A 909 -35.76 -33.79 -44.62
N GLU A 910 -34.48 -34.11 -44.82
CA GLU A 910 -33.40 -33.18 -45.16
C GLU A 910 -32.67 -33.59 -46.47
N TYR A 911 -31.83 -32.70 -46.99
CA TYR A 911 -31.01 -32.89 -48.21
C TYR A 911 -29.77 -31.98 -48.18
N GLN A 912 -28.82 -32.17 -49.10
CA GLN A 912 -27.75 -31.18 -49.37
C GLN A 912 -27.27 -31.25 -50.83
N ASP A 913 -27.31 -30.12 -51.53
CA ASP A 913 -26.95 -29.95 -52.94
C ASP A 913 -25.47 -29.60 -53.16
N GLU A 914 -24.85 -28.84 -52.26
CA GLU A 914 -23.47 -28.32 -52.38
C GLU A 914 -22.42 -29.22 -51.71
N PRO A 915 -21.24 -29.45 -52.34
CA PRO A 915 -20.12 -30.16 -51.71
C PRO A 915 -19.43 -29.29 -50.64
N GLY A 916 -18.79 -29.95 -49.67
CA GLY A 916 -18.09 -29.29 -48.57
C GLY A 916 -19.00 -28.75 -47.46
N ALA A 917 -20.25 -29.24 -47.40
CA ALA A 917 -21.24 -28.77 -46.43
C ALA A 917 -20.94 -29.18 -44.98
N ILE A 918 -21.32 -28.31 -44.04
CA ILE A 918 -21.21 -28.57 -42.59
C ILE A 918 -22.54 -28.94 -41.92
N THR A 919 -23.65 -28.91 -42.67
CA THR A 919 -25.00 -29.20 -42.16
C THR A 919 -25.96 -29.49 -43.32
N CYS A 920 -27.16 -29.98 -43.04
CA CYS A 920 -28.19 -30.31 -44.04
C CYS A 920 -29.28 -29.24 -44.13
N LYS A 921 -30.02 -29.23 -45.24
CA LYS A 921 -31.15 -28.35 -45.51
C LYS A 921 -32.47 -29.12 -45.35
N PRO A 922 -33.46 -28.65 -44.59
CA PRO A 922 -34.76 -29.32 -44.54
C PRO A 922 -35.51 -29.16 -45.88
N ALA A 923 -36.26 -30.19 -46.29
CA ALA A 923 -37.11 -30.14 -47.48
C ALA A 923 -38.14 -28.99 -47.36
N GLY A 924 -38.31 -28.23 -48.44
CA GLY A 924 -39.22 -27.06 -48.47
C GLY A 924 -40.70 -27.47 -48.57
N PRO A 925 -41.65 -26.57 -48.24
CA PRO A 925 -43.07 -26.83 -48.45
C PRO A 925 -43.36 -27.17 -49.92
N GLY A 926 -44.26 -28.12 -50.16
CA GLY A 926 -44.50 -28.71 -51.48
C GLY A 926 -43.52 -29.82 -51.87
N THR A 927 -42.48 -30.07 -51.07
CA THR A 927 -41.50 -31.15 -51.27
C THR A 927 -41.35 -32.04 -50.03
N TYR A 928 -40.76 -33.22 -50.20
CA TYR A 928 -40.45 -34.15 -49.13
C TYR A 928 -39.10 -34.87 -49.38
N SER A 929 -38.52 -35.44 -48.33
CA SER A 929 -37.31 -36.28 -48.40
C SER A 929 -37.59 -37.58 -47.65
N ASP A 930 -37.64 -38.72 -48.35
CA ASP A 930 -38.03 -40.02 -47.78
C ASP A 930 -36.85 -40.93 -47.40
N SER A 931 -35.63 -40.52 -47.76
CA SER A 931 -34.42 -41.33 -47.71
C SER A 931 -33.20 -40.49 -47.35
N SER A 932 -32.19 -41.13 -46.75
CA SER A 932 -30.95 -40.46 -46.32
C SER A 932 -29.95 -40.30 -47.46
N GLY A 933 -29.16 -39.23 -47.44
CA GLY A 933 -28.14 -38.95 -48.47
C GLY A 933 -28.69 -38.32 -49.74
N LEU A 934 -29.89 -37.72 -49.70
CA LEU A 934 -30.48 -37.06 -50.87
C LEU A 934 -29.79 -35.72 -51.17
N ALA A 935 -29.45 -35.50 -52.45
CA ALA A 935 -28.90 -34.24 -52.93
C ALA A 935 -29.98 -33.18 -53.25
N GLU A 936 -31.22 -33.60 -53.53
CA GLU A 936 -32.37 -32.72 -53.80
C GLU A 936 -33.67 -33.33 -53.22
N PRO A 937 -34.66 -32.52 -52.79
CA PRO A 937 -35.94 -33.00 -52.26
C PRO A 937 -37.01 -33.24 -53.36
N THR A 938 -37.92 -34.18 -53.13
CA THR A 938 -38.92 -34.63 -54.13
C THR A 938 -40.24 -33.83 -54.06
N PRO A 939 -40.75 -33.24 -55.16
CA PRO A 939 -42.01 -32.48 -55.14
C PRO A 939 -43.30 -33.33 -55.09
N CYS A 940 -44.24 -32.96 -54.22
CA CYS A 940 -45.52 -33.66 -54.00
C CYS A 940 -46.40 -33.79 -55.26
N PRO A 941 -46.98 -34.97 -55.57
CA PRO A 941 -47.83 -35.16 -56.74
C PRO A 941 -49.22 -34.49 -56.61
N PRO A 942 -49.91 -34.17 -57.74
CA PRO A 942 -51.30 -33.69 -57.72
C PRO A 942 -52.24 -34.60 -56.91
N GLY A 943 -53.27 -34.01 -56.32
CA GLY A 943 -54.11 -34.66 -55.30
C GLY A 943 -53.49 -34.68 -53.89
N THR A 944 -52.19 -34.36 -53.77
CA THR A 944 -51.50 -34.17 -52.48
C THR A 944 -50.81 -32.81 -52.39
N TYR A 945 -50.66 -32.29 -51.18
CA TYR A 945 -49.96 -31.04 -50.88
C TYR A 945 -49.06 -31.22 -49.64
N GLN A 946 -48.16 -30.27 -49.39
CA GLN A 946 -47.36 -30.28 -48.15
C GLN A 946 -47.12 -28.85 -47.65
N PRO A 947 -47.83 -28.38 -46.61
CA PRO A 947 -47.66 -27.01 -46.10
C PRO A 947 -46.45 -26.82 -45.18
N LEU A 948 -45.80 -27.89 -44.71
CA LEU A 948 -44.71 -27.83 -43.72
C LEU A 948 -43.34 -28.20 -44.31
N THR A 949 -42.28 -27.66 -43.71
CA THR A 949 -40.87 -28.03 -44.00
C THR A 949 -40.47 -29.34 -43.33
N GLY A 950 -39.43 -30.00 -43.86
CA GLY A 950 -38.75 -31.13 -43.20
C GLY A 950 -39.55 -32.42 -43.17
N GLN A 951 -40.49 -32.60 -44.10
CA GLN A 951 -41.43 -33.73 -44.09
C GLN A 951 -40.95 -34.89 -44.97
N THR A 952 -41.34 -36.10 -44.59
CA THR A 952 -40.98 -37.35 -45.29
C THR A 952 -42.07 -37.86 -46.25
N GLU A 953 -43.23 -37.22 -46.28
CA GLU A 953 -44.37 -37.56 -47.15
C GLU A 953 -45.30 -36.34 -47.39
N CYS A 954 -46.31 -36.50 -48.24
CA CYS A 954 -47.27 -35.46 -48.64
C CYS A 954 -48.70 -35.79 -48.16
N THR A 955 -49.49 -34.77 -47.81
CA THR A 955 -50.86 -34.94 -47.30
C THR A 955 -51.90 -34.93 -48.43
N LEU A 956 -52.94 -35.75 -48.31
CA LEU A 956 -54.03 -35.82 -49.29
C LEU A 956 -54.98 -34.62 -49.21
N ALA A 957 -55.56 -34.21 -50.33
CA ALA A 957 -56.64 -33.21 -50.36
C ALA A 957 -57.91 -33.70 -49.63
N ASP A 958 -58.59 -32.80 -48.92
CA ASP A 958 -59.82 -33.07 -48.18
C ASP A 958 -61.06 -33.18 -49.08
N ARG A 959 -62.19 -33.60 -48.50
CA ARG A 959 -63.48 -33.70 -49.20
C ARG A 959 -64.06 -32.31 -49.42
N GLY A 960 -64.47 -32.01 -50.66
CA GLY A 960 -64.90 -30.67 -51.08
C GLY A 960 -63.75 -29.71 -51.45
N GLN A 961 -62.50 -30.21 -51.46
CA GLN A 961 -61.27 -29.48 -51.82
C GLN A 961 -60.54 -30.21 -52.95
N HIS A 962 -59.66 -29.57 -53.70
CA HIS A 962 -58.85 -30.24 -54.72
C HIS A 962 -57.44 -29.65 -54.83
N VAL A 963 -56.50 -30.44 -55.36
CA VAL A 963 -55.10 -30.02 -55.58
C VAL A 963 -54.68 -30.37 -57.02
N PRO A 964 -54.68 -29.40 -57.96
CA PRO A 964 -54.45 -29.69 -59.38
C PRO A 964 -52.96 -29.82 -59.78
N GLU A 965 -52.04 -29.20 -59.04
CA GLU A 965 -50.63 -29.05 -59.46
C GLU A 965 -49.64 -29.84 -58.61
N ARG A 966 -48.48 -30.18 -59.19
CA ARG A 966 -47.35 -30.81 -58.48
C ARG A 966 -46.60 -29.74 -57.67
N GLY A 967 -46.20 -30.07 -56.45
CA GLY A 967 -45.47 -29.16 -55.56
C GLY A 967 -46.38 -28.22 -54.76
N ALA A 968 -47.69 -28.49 -54.71
CA ALA A 968 -48.65 -27.66 -54.01
C ALA A 968 -48.39 -27.58 -52.50
N THR A 969 -48.55 -26.39 -51.94
CA THR A 969 -48.46 -26.12 -50.49
C THR A 969 -49.83 -26.00 -49.83
N SER A 970 -50.92 -26.01 -50.61
CA SER A 970 -52.30 -25.85 -50.14
C SER A 970 -53.31 -26.51 -51.07
N GLN A 971 -54.54 -26.66 -50.58
CA GLN A 971 -55.70 -27.18 -51.29
C GLN A 971 -56.77 -26.10 -51.54
N THR A 972 -57.58 -26.26 -52.59
CA THR A 972 -58.52 -25.26 -53.10
C THR A 972 -59.97 -25.76 -53.03
N PRO A 973 -60.96 -24.99 -52.56
CA PRO A 973 -62.34 -25.46 -52.43
C PRO A 973 -63.08 -25.52 -53.77
N CYS A 974 -63.95 -26.51 -53.94
CA CYS A 974 -64.80 -26.64 -55.13
C CYS A 974 -65.85 -25.51 -55.20
N GLU A 975 -65.95 -24.83 -56.34
CA GLU A 975 -66.81 -23.66 -56.47
C GLU A 975 -68.30 -23.97 -56.65
N ARG A 976 -69.15 -22.97 -56.37
CA ARG A 976 -70.62 -23.09 -56.46
C ARG A 976 -71.04 -23.63 -57.83
N GLY A 977 -71.92 -24.63 -57.84
CA GLY A 977 -72.29 -25.40 -59.04
C GLY A 977 -71.47 -26.69 -59.19
N THR A 978 -70.35 -26.84 -58.47
CA THR A 978 -69.54 -28.06 -58.40
C THR A 978 -69.45 -28.60 -56.97
N TYR A 979 -69.16 -29.90 -56.83
CA TYR A 979 -68.93 -30.57 -55.55
C TYR A 979 -67.84 -31.64 -55.70
N GLN A 980 -67.23 -32.06 -54.60
CA GLN A 980 -66.28 -33.18 -54.61
C GLN A 980 -66.58 -34.11 -53.42
N PRO A 981 -66.74 -35.44 -53.66
CA PRO A 981 -67.22 -36.37 -52.64
C PRO A 981 -66.13 -37.20 -51.95
N GLU A 982 -64.87 -37.22 -52.38
CA GLU A 982 -63.82 -38.14 -51.91
C GLU A 982 -62.45 -37.45 -51.77
N SER A 983 -61.65 -37.82 -50.77
CA SER A 983 -60.35 -37.20 -50.49
C SER A 983 -59.27 -37.61 -51.50
N GLY A 984 -58.33 -36.70 -51.82
CA GLY A 984 -57.18 -36.94 -52.69
C GLY A 984 -57.40 -36.57 -54.17
N MET A 985 -58.53 -35.97 -54.51
CA MET A 985 -58.86 -35.61 -55.90
C MET A 985 -58.12 -34.35 -56.37
N SER A 986 -57.73 -34.33 -57.64
CA SER A 986 -57.10 -33.16 -58.29
C SER A 986 -58.11 -32.15 -58.85
N GLU A 987 -59.40 -32.53 -58.99
CA GLU A 987 -60.47 -31.75 -59.63
C GLU A 987 -61.84 -31.96 -58.93
N CYS A 988 -62.84 -31.15 -59.31
CA CYS A 988 -64.21 -31.15 -58.77
C CYS A 988 -65.26 -31.59 -59.83
N LEU A 989 -66.47 -31.97 -59.41
CA LEU A 989 -67.54 -32.51 -60.27
C LEU A 989 -68.75 -31.57 -60.36
N ASP A 990 -69.34 -31.39 -61.55
CA ASP A 990 -70.53 -30.57 -61.75
C ASP A 990 -71.79 -31.12 -61.06
N ALA A 991 -72.66 -30.21 -60.60
CA ALA A 991 -74.05 -30.51 -60.26
C ALA A 991 -74.81 -31.00 -61.51
N SER A 992 -75.66 -32.01 -61.32
CA SER A 992 -76.45 -32.64 -62.40
C SER A 992 -77.74 -31.86 -62.69
N PRO A 993 -78.34 -32.01 -63.88
CA PRO A 993 -79.67 -31.44 -64.16
C PRO A 993 -80.74 -31.90 -63.15
N GLY A 994 -81.76 -31.07 -62.95
CA GLY A 994 -82.75 -31.22 -61.87
C GLY A 994 -82.22 -30.93 -60.46
N HIS A 995 -80.93 -30.68 -60.32
CA HIS A 995 -80.23 -30.43 -59.06
C HIS A 995 -79.39 -29.15 -59.13
N PHE A 996 -78.84 -28.72 -57.99
CA PHE A 996 -77.96 -27.57 -57.87
C PHE A 996 -76.97 -27.74 -56.71
N VAL A 997 -75.88 -26.97 -56.72
CA VAL A 997 -74.97 -26.80 -55.59
C VAL A 997 -74.93 -25.33 -55.20
N SER A 998 -75.41 -25.01 -54.00
CA SER A 998 -75.64 -23.62 -53.58
C SER A 998 -74.43 -22.93 -52.96
N LYS A 999 -73.42 -23.68 -52.49
CA LYS A 999 -72.27 -23.18 -51.71
C LYS A 999 -70.93 -23.74 -52.22
N THR A 1000 -69.88 -22.93 -52.09
CA THR A 1000 -68.47 -23.33 -52.29
C THR A 1000 -68.05 -24.33 -51.21
N GLY A 1001 -67.22 -25.31 -51.54
CA GLY A 1001 -66.77 -26.38 -50.64
C GLY A 1001 -67.84 -27.42 -50.28
N GLN A 1002 -68.96 -27.45 -50.99
CA GLN A 1002 -70.05 -28.40 -50.74
C GLN A 1002 -69.67 -29.80 -51.28
N THR A 1003 -70.03 -30.86 -50.55
CA THR A 1003 -69.64 -32.25 -50.84
C THR A 1003 -70.75 -33.08 -51.53
N SER A 1004 -71.90 -32.48 -51.80
CA SER A 1004 -73.07 -33.13 -52.43
C SER A 1004 -74.06 -32.11 -53.03
N GLN A 1005 -74.67 -32.45 -54.16
CA GLN A 1005 -75.73 -31.69 -54.83
C GLN A 1005 -77.14 -31.88 -54.21
N GLU A 1006 -78.03 -30.90 -54.40
CA GLU A 1006 -79.40 -30.83 -53.85
C GLU A 1006 -80.46 -30.76 -54.98
N PRO A 1007 -81.61 -31.47 -54.90
CA PRO A 1007 -82.64 -31.46 -55.95
C PRO A 1007 -83.56 -30.23 -55.90
N CYS A 1008 -84.09 -29.83 -57.07
CA CYS A 1008 -85.15 -28.81 -57.16
C CYS A 1008 -86.47 -29.28 -56.53
N LEU A 1009 -87.24 -28.35 -55.94
CA LEU A 1009 -88.54 -28.64 -55.32
C LEU A 1009 -89.72 -28.46 -56.31
N PRO A 1010 -90.89 -29.08 -56.07
CA PRO A 1010 -92.08 -28.93 -56.92
C PRO A 1010 -92.46 -27.46 -57.15
N GLY A 1011 -93.17 -27.21 -58.26
CA GLY A 1011 -93.36 -25.86 -58.81
C GLY A 1011 -92.10 -25.27 -59.48
N ASN A 1012 -90.94 -25.93 -59.40
CA ASN A 1012 -89.66 -25.47 -59.93
C ASN A 1012 -88.88 -26.60 -60.63
N PHE A 1013 -88.03 -26.24 -61.59
CA PHE A 1013 -87.22 -27.18 -62.38
C PHE A 1013 -85.83 -26.60 -62.72
N GLN A 1014 -84.90 -27.43 -63.20
CA GLN A 1014 -83.59 -26.99 -63.70
C GLN A 1014 -83.10 -27.88 -64.86
N PRO A 1015 -83.00 -27.37 -66.10
CA PRO A 1015 -82.55 -28.18 -67.25
C PRO A 1015 -81.03 -28.32 -67.41
N LEU A 1016 -80.20 -27.50 -66.77
CA LEU A 1016 -78.74 -27.45 -66.98
C LEU A 1016 -77.93 -28.07 -65.83
N SER A 1017 -76.73 -28.57 -66.16
CA SER A 1017 -75.68 -28.95 -65.20
C SER A 1017 -74.91 -27.72 -64.69
N GLY A 1018 -74.13 -27.88 -63.62
CA GLY A 1018 -73.38 -26.79 -62.97
C GLY A 1018 -74.26 -25.76 -62.27
N ALA A 1019 -75.55 -26.05 -62.08
CA ALA A 1019 -76.53 -25.08 -61.60
C ALA A 1019 -76.34 -24.71 -60.12
N VAL A 1020 -76.66 -23.46 -59.79
CA VAL A 1020 -76.60 -22.90 -58.42
C VAL A 1020 -77.99 -22.61 -57.81
N GLY A 1021 -79.06 -22.97 -58.52
CA GLY A 1021 -80.46 -22.80 -58.10
C GLY A 1021 -81.46 -23.28 -59.16
N CYS A 1022 -82.75 -23.16 -58.87
CA CYS A 1022 -83.85 -23.69 -59.68
C CYS A 1022 -84.76 -22.57 -60.22
N ILE A 1023 -85.55 -22.89 -61.26
CA ILE A 1023 -86.39 -21.96 -62.02
C ILE A 1023 -87.86 -22.31 -61.79
N ALA A 1024 -88.69 -21.32 -61.45
CA ALA A 1024 -90.13 -21.54 -61.21
C ALA A 1024 -90.91 -21.77 -62.52
N ALA A 1025 -92.00 -22.55 -62.43
CA ALA A 1025 -92.95 -22.73 -63.53
C ALA A 1025 -93.62 -21.39 -63.94
N GLU A 1026 -93.93 -21.22 -65.22
CA GLU A 1026 -94.50 -20.00 -65.78
C GLU A 1026 -96.05 -20.03 -65.80
N PRO A 1027 -96.76 -18.89 -65.76
CA PRO A 1027 -98.22 -18.84 -65.82
C PRO A 1027 -98.78 -19.61 -67.02
N GLY A 1028 -99.85 -20.36 -66.81
CA GLY A 1028 -100.35 -21.35 -67.77
C GLY A 1028 -99.57 -22.67 -67.77
N ASN A 1029 -98.56 -22.85 -66.93
CA ASN A 1029 -97.83 -24.10 -66.70
C ASN A 1029 -97.70 -24.44 -65.20
N TYR A 1030 -97.29 -25.67 -64.92
CA TYR A 1030 -97.05 -26.21 -63.57
C TYR A 1030 -95.95 -27.28 -63.56
N VAL A 1031 -95.41 -27.57 -62.37
CA VAL A 1031 -94.44 -28.66 -62.12
C VAL A 1031 -94.87 -29.44 -60.87
N ALA A 1032 -95.13 -30.75 -61.01
CA ALA A 1032 -95.72 -31.55 -59.95
C ALA A 1032 -94.72 -32.19 -58.96
N GLU A 1033 -93.48 -32.48 -59.38
CA GLU A 1033 -92.53 -33.30 -58.61
C GLU A 1033 -91.16 -32.63 -58.42
N ALA A 1034 -90.37 -33.16 -57.47
CA ALA A 1034 -89.02 -32.71 -57.17
C ALA A 1034 -87.98 -33.32 -58.14
N GLY A 1035 -86.84 -32.66 -58.32
CA GLY A 1035 -85.78 -33.06 -59.25
C GLY A 1035 -86.13 -32.84 -60.72
N ALA A 1036 -87.22 -32.15 -61.03
CA ALA A 1036 -87.70 -31.93 -62.39
C ALA A 1036 -86.74 -31.06 -63.23
N SER A 1037 -86.71 -31.32 -64.53
CA SER A 1037 -85.93 -30.56 -65.53
C SER A 1037 -86.79 -29.88 -66.61
N SER A 1038 -88.12 -29.91 -66.47
CA SER A 1038 -89.09 -29.26 -67.39
C SER A 1038 -90.44 -28.96 -66.71
N GLN A 1039 -91.33 -28.22 -67.39
CA GLN A 1039 -92.67 -27.79 -66.94
C GLN A 1039 -93.79 -28.21 -67.92
N THR A 1040 -95.06 -28.22 -67.46
CA THR A 1040 -96.24 -28.76 -68.18
C THR A 1040 -97.42 -27.78 -68.20
N ALA A 1041 -98.17 -27.65 -69.31
CA ALA A 1041 -99.23 -26.64 -69.49
C ALA A 1041 -100.63 -26.98 -68.89
N CYS A 1042 -101.41 -25.95 -68.56
CA CYS A 1042 -102.84 -26.01 -68.17
C CYS A 1042 -103.79 -26.30 -69.36
N ALA A 1043 -105.03 -26.74 -69.07
CA ALA A 1043 -106.06 -27.06 -70.06
C ALA A 1043 -107.07 -25.93 -70.33
N SER A 1044 -107.72 -25.95 -71.50
CA SER A 1044 -108.65 -24.90 -71.94
C SER A 1044 -109.98 -24.90 -71.18
N GLY A 1045 -110.14 -23.95 -70.26
CA GLY A 1045 -111.35 -23.73 -69.46
C GLY A 1045 -111.01 -23.32 -68.03
N GLU A 1046 -109.89 -23.83 -67.53
CA GLU A 1046 -109.23 -23.42 -66.29
C GLU A 1046 -108.19 -22.33 -66.60
N THR A 1047 -107.81 -21.52 -65.60
CA THR A 1047 -106.71 -20.54 -65.76
C THR A 1047 -105.72 -20.60 -64.61
N GLN A 1048 -104.44 -20.38 -64.89
CA GLN A 1048 -103.44 -20.13 -63.85
C GLN A 1048 -102.62 -18.90 -64.23
N SER A 1049 -102.68 -17.87 -63.39
CA SER A 1049 -102.09 -16.56 -63.65
C SER A 1049 -100.78 -16.31 -62.89
N GLN A 1050 -100.39 -17.21 -61.98
CA GLN A 1050 -99.20 -17.08 -61.14
C GLN A 1050 -98.07 -18.02 -61.57
N TYR A 1051 -96.83 -17.64 -61.23
CA TYR A 1051 -95.64 -18.47 -61.37
C TYR A 1051 -95.54 -19.51 -60.24
N GLY A 1052 -94.73 -20.56 -60.44
CA GLY A 1052 -94.35 -21.54 -59.42
C GLY A 1052 -95.45 -22.53 -59.02
N GLN A 1053 -96.49 -22.67 -59.84
CA GLN A 1053 -97.72 -23.35 -59.48
C GLN A 1053 -97.69 -24.86 -59.74
N THR A 1054 -98.67 -25.55 -59.16
CA THR A 1054 -98.89 -27.00 -59.28
C THR A 1054 -100.24 -27.38 -59.92
N SER A 1055 -101.16 -26.42 -60.19
CA SER A 1055 -102.53 -26.63 -60.73
C SER A 1055 -103.23 -25.30 -61.15
N CYS A 1056 -104.49 -25.32 -61.64
CA CYS A 1056 -105.21 -24.21 -62.34
C CYS A 1056 -106.70 -24.00 -61.84
N GLU A 1057 -107.29 -22.76 -61.85
CA GLU A 1057 -108.55 -22.34 -61.12
C GLU A 1057 -109.39 -21.12 -61.71
N GLU A 1058 -110.28 -20.43 -60.90
CA GLU A 1058 -111.29 -19.34 -61.21
C GLU A 1058 -111.61 -18.31 -60.04
N GLY A 1059 -112.53 -17.29 -60.16
CA GLY A 1059 -113.00 -16.38 -59.04
C GLY A 1059 -114.01 -15.20 -59.33
N ASP A 1060 -114.61 -14.52 -58.30
CA ASP A 1060 -115.62 -13.38 -58.36
C ASP A 1060 -115.52 -12.33 -57.15
N GLN A 1061 -116.37 -11.27 -56.99
CA GLN A 1061 -116.04 -9.91 -56.38
C GLN A 1061 -116.95 -9.23 -55.25
N LEU A 1062 -116.42 -8.34 -54.32
CA LEU A 1062 -117.12 -7.23 -53.54
C LEU A 1062 -116.24 -6.23 -52.65
N VAL A 1063 -116.79 -5.23 -51.87
CA VAL A 1063 -116.12 -3.92 -51.42
C VAL A 1063 -116.52 -3.28 -50.01
N MET A 1064 -115.61 -2.56 -49.26
CA MET A 1064 -115.80 -1.29 -48.41
C MET A 1064 -114.57 -0.87 -47.47
N ILE A 1065 -114.61 0.27 -46.73
CA ILE A 1065 -113.47 1.02 -46.03
C ILE A 1065 -113.81 1.58 -44.57
N VAL A 1066 -113.05 2.30 -43.68
CA VAL A 1066 -112.07 3.46 -43.70
C VAL A 1066 -111.29 3.71 -42.33
N GLY A 1067 -110.17 4.50 -42.25
CA GLY A 1067 -109.61 5.23 -41.03
C GLY A 1067 -108.12 4.95 -40.61
N GLY A 1068 -107.33 5.67 -39.76
CA GLY A 1068 -107.26 7.06 -39.18
C GLY A 1068 -106.75 7.18 -37.68
N VAL A 1069 -106.07 8.21 -37.05
CA VAL A 1069 -105.22 9.43 -37.39
C VAL A 1069 -104.41 10.00 -36.14
N ALA A 1070 -103.09 10.35 -36.27
CA ALA A 1070 -102.15 11.35 -35.59
C ALA A 1070 -101.82 11.53 -34.06
N GLY A 1071 -100.56 11.95 -33.73
CA GLY A 1071 -100.10 12.56 -32.43
C GLY A 1071 -98.56 12.78 -32.21
N LEU A 1072 -98.10 13.99 -31.82
CA LEU A 1072 -96.70 14.49 -31.59
C LEU A 1072 -96.24 14.38 -30.10
N ALA A 1073 -95.00 14.62 -29.58
CA ALA A 1073 -93.56 14.66 -30.01
C ALA A 1073 -92.64 14.97 -28.77
N ILE A 1074 -91.31 15.25 -28.93
CA ILE A 1074 -90.37 15.95 -27.99
C ILE A 1074 -89.89 15.13 -26.73
N VAL A 1075 -88.64 15.13 -26.21
CA VAL A 1075 -87.25 15.63 -26.55
C VAL A 1075 -86.16 14.89 -25.71
N LEU A 1076 -84.87 14.95 -26.13
CA LEU A 1076 -83.57 14.68 -25.44
C LEU A 1076 -83.52 13.86 -24.11
N MET A 1077 -82.81 12.73 -23.97
CA MET A 1077 -81.33 12.49 -24.01
C MET A 1077 -80.55 12.96 -22.76
N VAL A 1078 -80.04 12.02 -21.93
CA VAL A 1078 -78.71 12.04 -21.23
C VAL A 1078 -78.45 10.79 -20.36
N LEU A 1079 -77.31 10.12 -20.63
CA LEU A 1079 -76.42 9.27 -19.79
C LEU A 1079 -76.88 8.13 -18.84
N PHE A 1080 -76.19 6.98 -19.02
CA PHE A 1080 -75.66 6.01 -18.04
C PHE A 1080 -76.54 5.09 -17.17
N MET A 1081 -76.75 3.88 -17.70
CA MET A 1081 -76.50 2.57 -17.09
C MET A 1081 -76.55 2.41 -15.55
N GLN A 1082 -77.68 1.86 -15.09
CA GLN A 1082 -77.72 0.79 -14.08
C GLN A 1082 -78.12 -0.52 -14.83
N SER A 1083 -78.08 -1.74 -14.28
CA SER A 1083 -78.03 -2.21 -12.89
C SER A 1083 -77.46 -3.64 -12.80
N GLN A 1084 -77.19 -4.12 -11.58
CA GLN A 1084 -76.77 -5.50 -11.31
C GLN A 1084 -77.93 -6.51 -11.43
N LYS A 1085 -77.62 -7.80 -11.66
CA LYS A 1085 -78.08 -8.89 -10.76
C LYS A 1085 -77.34 -10.23 -10.94
N LYS A 1086 -77.48 -11.09 -9.93
CA LYS A 1086 -76.74 -12.35 -9.69
C LYS A 1086 -77.63 -13.57 -10.01
N PRO A 1087 -77.03 -14.78 -10.11
CA PRO A 1087 -77.61 -15.98 -9.51
C PRO A 1087 -76.78 -16.54 -8.33
N LYS A 1088 -77.31 -17.56 -7.64
CA LYS A 1088 -76.70 -18.26 -6.47
C LYS A 1088 -77.00 -19.77 -6.50
N GLY A 1089 -76.09 -20.61 -5.98
CA GLY A 1089 -76.34 -22.02 -5.57
C GLY A 1089 -75.25 -22.98 -6.08
N ARG A 1090 -74.51 -23.77 -5.26
CA ARG A 1090 -74.84 -24.87 -4.31
C ARG A 1090 -75.30 -26.16 -5.03
N VAL A 1091 -74.89 -27.38 -4.64
CA VAL A 1091 -74.52 -27.89 -3.29
C VAL A 1091 -73.06 -28.42 -3.13
N ARG A 1092 -72.80 -29.66 -2.64
CA ARG A 1092 -71.49 -30.20 -2.15
C ARG A 1092 -71.54 -31.72 -1.82
N LYS A 1093 -70.36 -32.39 -1.62
CA LYS A 1093 -70.08 -33.76 -1.07
C LYS A 1093 -69.97 -34.91 -2.10
N GLY A 1094 -69.22 -36.02 -1.90
CA GLY A 1094 -68.29 -36.46 -0.82
C GLY A 1094 -67.62 -37.83 -1.17
N ALA A 1095 -66.36 -38.15 -0.79
CA ALA A 1095 -65.85 -38.57 0.54
C ALA A 1095 -65.85 -40.11 0.82
N LYS A 1096 -64.66 -40.79 0.74
CA LYS A 1096 -64.22 -42.12 1.30
C LYS A 1096 -62.81 -42.50 0.73
N ARG A 1097 -61.95 -43.41 1.25
CA ARG A 1097 -61.62 -43.96 2.61
C ARG A 1097 -60.49 -45.06 2.53
N ARG A 1098 -59.30 -44.88 3.16
CA ARG A 1098 -58.18 -45.89 3.37
C ARG A 1098 -57.48 -46.42 2.06
N LYS A 1099 -56.19 -46.81 1.97
CA LYS A 1099 -55.24 -47.46 2.92
C LYS A 1099 -53.77 -47.50 2.36
N GLN A 1100 -52.75 -47.63 3.24
CA GLN A 1100 -51.34 -48.09 2.97
C GLN A 1100 -50.35 -47.18 2.18
N ALA A 1101 -49.06 -47.59 2.12
CA ALA A 1101 -47.81 -46.78 2.06
C ALA A 1101 -46.65 -47.58 1.37
N PRO A 1102 -45.35 -47.15 1.22
CA PRO A 1102 -44.60 -46.17 2.05
C PRO A 1102 -43.44 -45.29 1.46
N ARG A 1103 -43.11 -44.22 2.23
CA ARG A 1103 -41.76 -43.60 2.48
C ARG A 1103 -41.16 -42.55 1.46
N PRO A 1104 -40.24 -41.63 1.92
CA PRO A 1104 -40.50 -40.18 1.77
C PRO A 1104 -39.32 -39.20 1.52
N ARG A 1105 -39.63 -37.88 1.36
CA ARG A 1105 -39.03 -36.62 1.95
C ARG A 1105 -39.59 -35.39 1.18
N LYS A 1106 -39.57 -34.11 1.61
CA LYS A 1106 -39.49 -33.42 2.93
C LYS A 1106 -39.97 -31.94 2.77
N VAL A 1107 -40.99 -31.52 3.55
CA VAL A 1107 -41.25 -30.20 4.24
C VAL A 1107 -40.90 -28.84 3.55
N ARG A 1108 -41.64 -27.71 3.72
CA ARG A 1108 -43.05 -27.37 4.14
C ARG A 1108 -43.28 -25.84 4.01
N GLU A 1109 -44.54 -25.43 4.04
CA GLU A 1109 -45.17 -24.09 4.12
C GLU A 1109 -44.78 -23.17 5.32
N SER A 1110 -44.88 -21.83 5.13
CA SER A 1110 -45.64 -20.77 5.89
C SER A 1110 -45.57 -20.68 7.45
N SER A 1111 -46.06 -19.65 8.18
CA SER A 1111 -46.62 -18.29 7.96
C SER A 1111 -46.71 -17.55 9.33
N GLU A 1112 -47.18 -16.29 9.31
CA GLU A 1112 -47.79 -15.43 10.38
C GLU A 1112 -48.32 -16.15 11.66
N GLU A 1113 -48.39 -15.54 12.85
CA GLU A 1113 -48.59 -14.11 13.22
C GLU A 1113 -47.75 -13.69 14.47
N GLU A 1114 -47.06 -12.54 14.42
CA GLU A 1114 -47.23 -11.35 15.30
C GLU A 1114 -46.51 -10.14 14.66
#